data_AF-A0A0L0P0E2-F1
#
_entry.id   AF-A0A0L0P0E2-F1
#
_cell.length_a   1.000
_cell.length_b   1.000
_cell.length_c   1.000
_cell.angle_alpha   90.00
_cell.angle_beta   90.00
_cell.angle_gamma   90.00
#
_symmetry.space_group_name_H-M   'P 1'
#
loop_
_entity.id
_entity.type
_entity.pdbx_description
1 polymer ?
#
loop_
_entity_poly.entity_id
_entity_poly.type
_entity_poly.pdbx_seq_one_letter_code
_entity_poly.pdbx_strand_id
1 'polypeptide(L)'
;MGTLAAKEQKDSPQNTSDHSYIRINAKWIAVAHGVFALTAFLGALVVGCYLHYEKIVQNASYGYPDEWFPSVSATIGDRYPERSVFQIFIAVTSGPRFLLIFTNFLVLYHEGHKKAWTMLISGLLRTFTCGGWVYITSTDDHDAHDVFMISYIVLTIPWTICMSSLSKKGSLAKKGRVLTALSFFGLLVPLVYFFIQHKVHVIAGAYSYYAYIEWSLIFLDVAFDTWSYLDFSSIELRVLGASVDLIAAETQKVEKTKRASIDEDFDLATFVVNTINSSTLMTGITAMFACVWYFPLWHMGVSGYEAVIIVMFIAPIFALPLRPIIAAYPFIPRAAAVILTVGAWKVPDPANRLMTVSAGVGFSVLGLTNELMSLQSNPKRFTSYFVSLFLGVLSSSAVKYLCCSNNPAWPIMHKENGGYNELAFFITMIAALFTRPPKKLPEDLSFKPQGGSFLLAALGLAGYLFSLTAFFSDSSIFVIWSWTGFPIKGPTPVIGGLIHFAAAFAGVITSIRFHPNILAQPIFTLVGALASGFVFYAFPDWLGFAGSTVFTFFIASITPTVAQSVLGYCPIKLLITAYFIHIGLCFMSVWIVAYAFVPGGPMLRERSDIMVGITVISVGLAVLNYLLRKSASKITRIEVTGGKLFKNAILIITVLTAIISTGFTSRYQSSAPQPYKADTRSFTAGIWCVHFGLDNDLWASEIRMSNLLREAEVDIIGLLETDTERLIGGNRDFVQRMAEELGMYADYGPGPNKHTWGAALLSKFPILESEHHLLPSPMGELAPAIKATLDIYGELIDVVVFHSGQEEDPEDRRLQSLYLEELMGNSQRPMVLLSYLVTEPLQGNYFTYSSEKSRMHDIDSTDWDRWCEYIMFRDLKKVAYARISRSTITDTELQIAKFKFLTDEQTQLGDDFIYGNHFISEDEVSPDLRMPSLFRGEGVRGHRYHVFDEPRYFAESADQVAH
;
A
#
# COMPACT_ATOMS: atom_id res chain seq x y z
N MET A 1 20.51 -32.02 93.16
CA MET A 1 21.74 -32.12 92.34
C MET A 1 21.34 -32.49 90.92
N GLY A 2 21.81 -31.77 89.92
CA GLY A 2 21.82 -32.23 88.52
C GLY A 2 20.69 -31.70 87.62
N THR A 3 20.99 -30.58 86.97
CA THR A 3 20.35 -29.95 85.79
C THR A 3 20.03 -30.90 84.63
N LEU A 4 18.81 -30.80 84.08
CA LEU A 4 18.45 -31.26 82.73
C LEU A 4 17.89 -30.07 81.94
N ALA A 5 18.59 -29.71 80.86
CA ALA A 5 18.22 -28.63 79.95
C ALA A 5 17.12 -29.09 78.98
N ALA A 6 15.95 -28.46 79.07
CA ALA A 6 14.89 -28.57 78.07
C ALA A 6 15.00 -27.40 77.09
N LYS A 7 14.97 -27.73 75.79
CA LYS A 7 15.11 -26.83 74.66
C LYS A 7 13.73 -26.25 74.35
N GLU A 8 13.53 -24.95 74.56
CA GLU A 8 12.31 -24.23 74.20
C GLU A 8 12.09 -24.24 72.68
N GLN A 9 10.95 -24.79 72.27
CA GLN A 9 10.43 -24.76 70.92
C GLN A 9 9.59 -23.49 70.78
N LYS A 10 10.06 -22.57 69.93
CA LYS A 10 9.40 -21.30 69.63
C LYS A 10 8.24 -21.57 68.67
N ASP A 11 7.01 -21.49 69.16
CA ASP A 11 5.82 -21.49 68.32
C ASP A 11 5.86 -20.29 67.36
N SER A 12 5.74 -20.60 66.08
CA SER A 12 5.56 -19.63 65.00
C SER A 12 4.05 -19.45 64.80
N PRO A 13 3.53 -18.21 64.66
CA PRO A 13 2.11 -18.01 64.44
C PRO A 13 1.71 -18.57 63.06
N GLN A 14 0.63 -19.33 63.08
CA GLN A 14 0.01 -19.99 61.95
C GLN A 14 -0.23 -19.02 60.77
N ASN A 15 0.24 -19.47 59.62
CA ASN A 15 0.04 -18.86 58.31
C ASN A 15 -1.42 -19.10 57.89
N THR A 16 -2.35 -18.20 58.23
CA THR A 16 -3.70 -18.22 57.64
C THR A 16 -3.58 -17.80 56.18
N SER A 17 -3.83 -18.76 55.29
CA SER A 17 -3.85 -18.60 53.84
C SER A 17 -4.89 -17.57 53.40
N ASP A 18 -4.41 -16.37 53.06
CA ASP A 18 -5.22 -15.26 52.55
C ASP A 18 -5.48 -15.44 51.04
N HIS A 19 -6.33 -16.41 50.69
CA HIS A 19 -6.72 -16.67 49.32
C HIS A 19 -7.79 -15.66 48.86
N SER A 20 -7.34 -14.54 48.29
CA SER A 20 -8.22 -13.64 47.53
C SER A 20 -8.72 -14.34 46.28
N TYR A 21 -10.04 -14.41 46.10
CA TYR A 21 -10.65 -15.05 44.92
C TYR A 21 -10.49 -14.20 43.66
N ILE A 22 -10.50 -12.87 43.81
CA ILE A 22 -10.36 -11.91 42.70
C ILE A 22 -9.45 -10.76 43.12
N ARG A 23 -8.46 -10.46 42.28
CA ARG A 23 -7.57 -9.29 42.40
C ARG A 23 -7.70 -8.43 41.16
N ILE A 24 -8.24 -7.22 41.31
CA ILE A 24 -8.42 -6.28 40.20
C ILE A 24 -7.82 -4.94 40.60
N ASN A 25 -6.91 -4.41 39.78
CA ASN A 25 -6.37 -3.07 39.98
C ASN A 25 -7.47 -2.02 39.69
N ALA A 26 -7.62 -1.04 40.58
CA ALA A 26 -8.68 -0.04 40.49
C ALA A 26 -8.60 0.84 39.22
N LYS A 27 -7.45 0.88 38.53
CA LYS A 27 -7.29 1.59 37.24
C LYS A 27 -8.32 1.18 36.19
N TRP A 28 -8.80 -0.08 36.25
CA TRP A 28 -9.79 -0.59 35.32
C TRP A 28 -11.15 0.10 35.46
N ILE A 29 -11.45 0.72 36.60
CA ILE A 29 -12.65 1.54 36.79
C ILE A 29 -12.61 2.78 35.88
N ALA A 30 -11.47 3.48 35.84
CA ALA A 30 -11.28 4.64 34.98
C ALA A 30 -11.29 4.25 33.49
N VAL A 31 -10.68 3.10 33.15
CA VAL A 31 -10.70 2.57 31.77
C VAL A 31 -12.13 2.19 31.36
N ALA A 32 -12.87 1.48 32.21
CA ALA A 32 -14.24 1.07 31.92
C ALA A 32 -15.17 2.27 31.71
N HIS A 33 -15.06 3.31 32.56
CA HIS A 33 -15.81 4.55 32.37
C HIS A 33 -15.49 5.20 31.01
N GLY A 34 -14.22 5.40 30.69
CA GLY A 34 -13.82 6.03 29.43
C GLY A 34 -14.25 5.22 28.19
N VAL A 35 -14.07 3.90 28.21
CA VAL A 35 -14.43 3.03 27.10
C VAL A 35 -15.94 3.01 26.87
N PHE A 36 -16.75 2.78 27.90
CA PHE A 36 -18.20 2.71 27.72
C PHE A 36 -18.81 4.08 27.37
N ALA A 37 -18.31 5.17 27.96
CA ALA A 37 -18.76 6.52 27.61
C ALA A 37 -18.48 6.83 26.13
N LEU A 38 -17.24 6.61 25.66
CA LEU A 38 -16.88 6.85 24.25
C LEU A 38 -17.63 5.91 23.30
N THR A 39 -17.85 4.66 23.69
CA THR A 39 -18.64 3.70 22.89
C THR A 39 -20.08 4.16 22.74
N ALA A 40 -20.68 4.76 23.77
CA ALA A 40 -22.03 5.31 23.67
C ALA A 40 -22.11 6.42 22.60
N PHE A 41 -21.26 7.43 22.71
CA PHE A 41 -21.27 8.57 21.79
C PHE A 41 -20.84 8.19 20.36
N LEU A 42 -19.73 7.46 20.21
CA LEU A 42 -19.24 7.06 18.89
C LEU A 42 -20.13 6.01 18.23
N GLY A 43 -20.69 5.08 19.01
CA GLY A 43 -21.64 4.09 18.50
C GLY A 43 -22.88 4.76 17.92
N ALA A 44 -23.44 5.75 18.63
CA ALA A 44 -24.57 6.54 18.14
C ALA A 44 -24.22 7.33 16.87
N LEU A 45 -23.05 7.97 16.83
CA LEU A 45 -22.59 8.70 15.64
C LEU A 45 -22.41 7.79 14.42
N VAL A 46 -21.77 6.64 14.58
CA VAL A 46 -21.57 5.68 13.47
C VAL A 46 -22.91 5.17 12.95
N VAL A 47 -23.82 4.78 13.84
CA VAL A 47 -25.15 4.29 13.46
C VAL A 47 -25.99 5.38 12.82
N GLY A 48 -25.97 6.60 13.38
CA GLY A 48 -26.68 7.76 12.85
C GLY A 48 -26.17 8.21 11.48
N CYS A 49 -24.84 8.28 11.28
CA CYS A 49 -24.26 8.58 9.98
C CYS A 49 -24.53 7.48 8.95
N TYR A 50 -24.67 6.22 9.37
CA TYR A 50 -24.97 5.13 8.45
C TYR A 50 -26.45 5.10 8.02
N LEU A 51 -27.37 5.38 8.94
CA LEU A 51 -28.81 5.20 8.70
C LEU A 51 -29.55 6.49 8.40
N HIS A 52 -29.16 7.61 9.02
CA HIS A 52 -29.94 8.85 9.07
C HIS A 52 -29.10 10.11 8.82
N TYR A 53 -27.98 10.03 8.11
CA TYR A 53 -27.03 11.13 7.92
C TYR A 53 -27.67 12.49 7.61
N GLU A 54 -28.42 12.59 6.50
CA GLU A 54 -29.04 13.85 6.08
C GLU A 54 -30.00 14.42 7.13
N LYS A 55 -30.63 13.55 7.92
CA LYS A 55 -31.60 13.93 8.94
C LYS A 55 -30.92 14.44 10.22
N ILE A 56 -29.75 13.92 10.58
CA ILE A 56 -29.04 14.31 11.81
C ILE A 56 -28.13 15.54 11.60
N VAL A 57 -27.75 15.84 10.36
CA VAL A 57 -27.01 17.07 10.01
C VAL A 57 -27.94 18.26 9.76
N GLN A 58 -29.24 18.02 9.61
CA GLN A 58 -30.23 19.06 9.37
C GLN A 58 -30.46 19.93 10.61
N ASN A 59 -30.51 21.24 10.42
CA ASN A 59 -30.98 22.21 11.42
C ASN A 59 -32.29 22.88 10.96
N ALA A 60 -32.75 23.90 11.68
CA ALA A 60 -34.04 24.57 11.38
C ALA A 60 -34.07 25.34 10.06
N SER A 61 -32.92 25.65 9.47
CA SER A 61 -32.79 26.53 8.29
C SER A 61 -32.02 25.89 7.13
N TYR A 62 -31.11 24.95 7.40
CA TYR A 62 -30.22 24.31 6.43
C TYR A 62 -30.11 22.81 6.67
N GLY A 63 -29.81 22.06 5.61
CA GLY A 63 -29.47 20.65 5.64
C GLY A 63 -28.28 20.37 4.73
N TYR A 64 -28.00 19.11 4.43
CA TYR A 64 -26.95 18.77 3.47
C TYR A 64 -27.26 19.39 2.09
N PRO A 65 -26.29 20.01 1.38
CA PRO A 65 -24.84 20.02 1.65
C PRO A 65 -24.33 21.18 2.52
N ASP A 66 -25.17 22.17 2.84
CA ASP A 66 -24.78 23.36 3.62
C ASP A 66 -24.40 23.01 5.06
N GLU A 67 -25.01 21.97 5.63
CA GLU A 67 -24.63 21.37 6.91
C GLU A 67 -24.19 19.92 6.70
N TRP A 68 -23.05 19.56 7.25
CA TRP A 68 -22.35 18.31 6.95
C TRP A 68 -21.85 17.57 8.20
N PHE A 69 -22.02 18.12 9.40
CA PHE A 69 -21.65 17.42 10.63
C PHE A 69 -22.73 17.53 11.72
N PRO A 70 -23.18 16.42 12.31
CA PRO A 70 -24.32 16.42 13.22
C PRO A 70 -23.93 16.86 14.63
N SER A 71 -24.80 17.65 15.28
CA SER A 71 -24.66 18.00 16.70
C SER A 71 -24.75 16.76 17.59
N VAL A 72 -24.25 16.87 18.83
CA VAL A 72 -24.33 15.77 19.81
C VAL A 72 -25.80 15.45 20.09
N SER A 73 -26.62 16.47 20.32
CA SER A 73 -28.05 16.31 20.65
C SER A 73 -28.84 15.63 19.52
N ALA A 74 -28.61 16.02 18.26
CA ALA A 74 -29.26 15.38 17.11
C ALA A 74 -28.87 13.90 16.98
N THR A 75 -27.58 13.60 17.21
CA THR A 75 -27.02 12.25 17.07
C THR A 75 -27.57 11.26 18.10
N ILE A 76 -27.80 11.71 19.34
CA ILE A 76 -28.18 10.82 20.44
C ILE A 76 -29.67 10.86 20.78
N GLY A 77 -30.41 11.87 20.31
CA GLY A 77 -31.76 12.17 20.77
C GLY A 77 -32.87 11.99 19.74
N ASP A 78 -32.58 12.12 18.45
CA ASP A 78 -33.64 12.36 17.47
C ASP A 78 -34.26 11.09 16.89
N ARG A 79 -33.48 10.00 16.79
CA ARG A 79 -33.81 8.89 15.89
C ARG A 79 -33.45 7.52 16.48
N TYR A 80 -34.26 6.53 16.10
CA TYR A 80 -34.00 5.11 16.33
C TYR A 80 -33.30 4.52 15.09
N PRO A 81 -32.29 3.64 15.22
CA PRO A 81 -31.81 2.99 16.45
C PRO A 81 -30.64 3.67 17.19
N GLU A 82 -30.04 4.73 16.65
CA GLU A 82 -28.87 5.40 17.23
C GLU A 82 -29.09 5.91 18.67
N ARG A 83 -30.28 6.46 18.96
CA ARG A 83 -30.70 6.82 20.33
C ARG A 83 -30.66 5.63 21.28
N SER A 84 -31.17 4.47 20.86
CA SER A 84 -31.18 3.26 21.70
C SER A 84 -29.78 2.73 21.95
N VAL A 85 -28.90 2.79 20.95
CA VAL A 85 -27.49 2.41 21.09
C VAL A 85 -26.81 3.31 22.12
N PHE A 86 -27.00 4.63 22.04
CA PHE A 86 -26.49 5.58 23.02
C PHE A 86 -26.98 5.24 24.44
N GLN A 87 -28.29 5.12 24.61
CA GLN A 87 -28.94 4.88 25.92
C GLN A 87 -28.49 3.57 26.57
N ILE A 88 -28.28 2.50 25.81
CA ILE A 88 -27.79 1.22 26.35
C ILE A 88 -26.35 1.38 26.89
N PHE A 89 -25.44 1.92 26.08
CA PHE A 89 -24.03 2.02 26.48
C PHE A 89 -23.80 3.06 27.58
N ILE A 90 -24.58 4.15 27.59
CA ILE A 90 -24.51 5.13 28.68
C ILE A 90 -25.12 4.58 29.98
N ALA A 91 -26.14 3.69 29.90
CA ALA A 91 -26.63 2.94 31.06
C ALA A 91 -25.52 2.06 31.65
N VAL A 92 -24.80 1.32 30.81
CA VAL A 92 -23.66 0.48 31.23
C VAL A 92 -22.53 1.33 31.83
N THR A 93 -22.35 2.56 31.35
CA THR A 93 -21.36 3.52 31.87
C THR A 93 -21.65 3.96 33.32
N SER A 94 -22.92 3.91 33.76
CA SER A 94 -23.32 4.38 35.10
C SER A 94 -22.58 3.67 36.24
N GLY A 95 -22.42 2.35 36.18
CA GLY A 95 -21.71 1.56 37.20
C GLY A 95 -20.25 2.02 37.38
N PRO A 96 -19.42 1.97 36.32
CA PRO A 96 -18.06 2.51 36.34
C PRO A 96 -17.99 3.98 36.75
N ARG A 97 -18.99 4.80 36.37
CA ARG A 97 -19.05 6.22 36.74
C ARG A 97 -19.19 6.41 38.25
N PHE A 98 -20.14 5.73 38.90
CA PHE A 98 -20.29 5.81 40.36
C PHE A 98 -19.04 5.26 41.07
N LEU A 99 -18.51 4.13 40.62
CA LEU A 99 -17.27 3.56 41.16
C LEU A 99 -16.09 4.54 41.06
N LEU A 100 -15.98 5.29 39.95
CA LEU A 100 -14.95 6.31 39.76
C LEU A 100 -15.09 7.44 40.79
N ILE A 101 -16.31 7.92 41.03
CA ILE A 101 -16.58 8.99 42.00
C ILE A 101 -16.23 8.53 43.42
N PHE A 102 -16.71 7.35 43.83
CA PHE A 102 -16.47 6.82 45.17
C PHE A 102 -14.99 6.48 45.40
N THR A 103 -14.32 5.89 44.41
CA THR A 103 -12.89 5.59 44.52
C THR A 103 -12.07 6.87 44.63
N ASN A 104 -12.38 7.90 43.82
CA ASN A 104 -11.72 9.21 43.96
C ASN A 104 -11.98 9.85 45.33
N PHE A 105 -13.19 9.72 45.88
CA PHE A 105 -13.49 10.20 47.23
C PHE A 105 -12.62 9.50 48.28
N LEU A 106 -12.53 8.17 48.26
CA LEU A 106 -11.72 7.41 49.21
C LEU A 106 -10.23 7.77 49.13
N VAL A 107 -9.71 7.95 47.92
CA VAL A 107 -8.30 8.29 47.69
C VAL A 107 -7.96 9.70 48.15
N LEU A 108 -8.84 10.66 47.87
CA LEU A 108 -8.58 12.08 48.10
C LEU A 108 -9.13 12.60 49.43
N TYR A 109 -9.81 11.75 50.21
CA TYR A 109 -10.43 12.12 51.48
C TYR A 109 -9.42 12.74 52.46
N HIS A 110 -8.27 12.09 52.62
CA HIS A 110 -7.22 12.51 53.55
C HIS A 110 -6.41 13.72 53.07
N GLU A 111 -6.46 14.05 51.77
CA GLU A 111 -5.76 15.20 51.19
C GLU A 111 -6.54 16.52 51.39
N GLY A 112 -7.85 16.46 51.69
CA GLY A 112 -8.64 17.66 51.97
C GLY A 112 -10.12 17.40 52.19
N HIS A 113 -10.48 17.12 53.44
CA HIS A 113 -11.83 16.71 53.88
C HIS A 113 -12.99 17.51 53.26
N LYS A 114 -13.00 18.84 53.40
CA LYS A 114 -14.10 19.68 52.87
C LYS A 114 -14.22 19.59 51.35
N LYS A 115 -13.09 19.61 50.63
CA LYS A 115 -13.06 19.56 49.17
C LYS A 115 -13.41 18.17 48.63
N ALA A 116 -13.04 17.10 49.33
CA ALA A 116 -13.41 15.74 48.97
C ALA A 116 -14.92 15.53 49.08
N TRP A 117 -15.56 16.06 50.14
CA TRP A 117 -17.03 16.05 50.25
C TRP A 117 -17.72 16.88 49.18
N THR A 118 -17.23 18.10 48.89
CA THR A 118 -17.76 18.92 47.78
C THR A 118 -17.63 18.20 46.44
N MET A 119 -16.52 17.53 46.19
CA MET A 119 -16.27 16.72 45.00
C MET A 119 -17.22 15.53 44.89
N LEU A 120 -17.45 14.80 45.99
CA LEU A 120 -18.38 13.67 46.01
C LEU A 120 -19.80 14.14 45.69
N ILE A 121 -20.28 15.18 46.37
CA ILE A 121 -21.63 15.74 46.18
C ILE A 121 -21.79 16.27 44.76
N SER A 122 -20.84 17.07 44.26
CA SER A 122 -20.92 17.59 42.90
C SER A 122 -20.84 16.50 41.84
N GLY A 123 -19.98 15.49 42.02
CA GLY A 123 -19.85 14.35 41.11
C GLY A 123 -21.12 13.49 41.05
N LEU A 124 -21.77 13.25 42.19
CA LEU A 124 -23.05 12.53 42.25
C LEU A 124 -24.17 13.32 41.59
N LEU A 125 -24.38 14.58 41.99
CA LEU A 125 -25.41 15.43 41.39
C LEU A 125 -25.22 15.56 39.88
N ARG A 126 -23.99 15.75 39.43
CA ARG A 126 -23.61 15.81 38.01
C ARG A 126 -23.93 14.52 37.28
N THR A 127 -23.73 13.36 37.90
CA THR A 127 -24.06 12.08 37.28
C THR A 127 -25.57 11.90 37.14
N PHE A 128 -26.35 12.33 38.13
CA PHE A 128 -27.82 12.32 38.03
C PHE A 128 -28.35 13.29 36.99
N THR A 129 -27.83 14.52 36.91
CA THR A 129 -28.23 15.47 35.89
C THR A 129 -27.81 15.02 34.48
N CYS A 130 -26.70 14.28 34.36
CA CYS A 130 -26.34 13.61 33.12
C CYS A 130 -27.39 12.60 32.67
N GLY A 131 -27.83 11.72 33.58
CA GLY A 131 -28.95 10.82 33.30
C GLY A 131 -30.22 11.58 32.87
N GLY A 132 -30.49 12.73 33.49
CA GLY A 132 -31.60 13.61 33.14
C GLY A 132 -31.62 14.00 31.66
N TRP A 133 -30.58 14.67 31.15
CA TRP A 133 -30.56 15.15 29.76
C TRP A 133 -30.31 14.03 28.73
N VAL A 134 -29.77 12.89 29.15
CA VAL A 134 -29.54 11.72 28.29
C VAL A 134 -30.82 10.91 28.03
N TYR A 135 -31.68 10.77 29.04
CA TYR A 135 -32.92 10.00 28.92
C TYR A 135 -34.14 10.86 28.57
N ILE A 136 -34.13 12.14 28.99
CA ILE A 136 -35.09 13.15 28.55
C ILE A 136 -34.42 13.93 27.42
N THR A 137 -34.66 13.49 26.18
CA THR A 137 -34.03 14.10 25.00
C THR A 137 -34.68 15.44 24.69
N SER A 138 -33.97 16.30 23.95
CA SER A 138 -34.51 17.59 23.48
C SER A 138 -35.78 17.45 22.63
N THR A 139 -35.96 16.28 22.00
CA THR A 139 -37.16 15.89 21.26
C THR A 139 -38.33 15.47 22.15
N ASP A 140 -38.08 14.97 23.36
CA ASP A 140 -39.11 14.52 24.30
C ASP A 140 -39.64 15.69 25.15
N ASP A 141 -38.72 16.48 25.74
CA ASP A 141 -39.02 17.69 26.52
C ASP A 141 -37.81 18.62 26.52
N HIS A 142 -37.89 19.68 25.73
CA HIS A 142 -36.79 20.62 25.51
C HIS A 142 -36.39 21.38 26.78
N ASP A 143 -37.36 21.80 27.60
CA ASP A 143 -37.10 22.61 28.80
C ASP A 143 -36.43 21.77 29.88
N ALA A 144 -36.93 20.55 30.11
CA ALA A 144 -36.33 19.63 31.06
C ALA A 144 -34.91 19.22 30.62
N HIS A 145 -34.70 18.94 29.34
CA HIS A 145 -33.40 18.62 28.77
C HIS A 145 -32.37 19.72 29.04
N ASP A 146 -32.71 20.98 28.73
CA ASP A 146 -31.82 22.13 28.93
C ASP A 146 -31.51 22.37 30.40
N VAL A 147 -32.49 22.25 31.30
CA VAL A 147 -32.27 22.41 32.74
C VAL A 147 -31.27 21.37 33.25
N PHE A 148 -31.39 20.11 32.84
CA PHE A 148 -30.47 19.05 33.23
C PHE A 148 -29.07 19.22 32.61
N MET A 149 -28.98 19.66 31.35
CA MET A 149 -27.71 19.95 30.67
C MET A 149 -26.98 21.14 31.31
N ILE A 150 -27.66 22.26 31.56
CA ILE A 150 -27.08 23.43 32.22
C ILE A 150 -26.64 23.07 33.64
N SER A 151 -27.48 22.32 34.37
CA SER A 151 -27.13 21.84 35.72
C SER A 151 -25.86 20.96 35.69
N TYR A 152 -25.72 20.09 34.68
CA TYR A 152 -24.50 19.30 34.47
C TYR A 152 -23.26 20.18 34.28
N ILE A 153 -23.34 21.19 33.41
CA ILE A 153 -22.23 22.11 33.12
C ILE A 153 -21.87 22.92 34.38
N VAL A 154 -22.85 23.47 35.10
CA VAL A 154 -22.61 24.22 36.35
C VAL A 154 -21.96 23.33 37.41
N LEU A 155 -22.43 22.09 37.59
CA LEU A 155 -21.86 21.12 38.54
C LEU A 155 -20.47 20.62 38.12
N THR A 156 -20.09 20.79 36.85
CA THR A 156 -18.74 20.47 36.35
C THR A 156 -17.68 21.41 36.95
N ILE A 157 -18.04 22.65 37.30
CA ILE A 157 -17.13 23.62 37.93
C ILE A 157 -16.62 23.14 39.30
N PRO A 158 -17.47 22.87 40.31
CA PRO A 158 -17.00 22.37 41.60
C PRO A 158 -16.34 20.99 41.49
N TRP A 159 -16.78 20.11 40.58
CA TRP A 159 -16.14 18.81 40.30
C TRP A 159 -14.67 19.00 39.85
N THR A 160 -14.45 19.76 38.78
CA THR A 160 -13.13 19.91 38.16
C THR A 160 -12.15 20.68 39.05
N ILE A 161 -12.62 21.73 39.74
CA ILE A 161 -11.80 22.51 40.68
C ILE A 161 -11.37 21.66 41.87
N CYS A 162 -12.31 20.93 42.50
CA CYS A 162 -11.98 20.12 43.68
C CYS A 162 -11.03 18.98 43.30
N MET A 163 -11.33 18.21 42.23
CA MET A 163 -10.48 17.14 41.72
C MET A 163 -9.05 17.61 41.39
N SER A 164 -8.93 18.71 40.64
CA SER A 164 -7.61 19.24 40.22
C SER A 164 -6.82 19.81 41.40
N SER A 165 -7.51 20.41 42.38
CA SER A 165 -6.85 20.99 43.55
C SER A 165 -6.34 19.94 44.53
N LEU A 166 -7.09 18.86 44.73
CA LEU A 166 -6.74 17.72 45.58
C LEU A 166 -5.66 16.83 44.97
N SER A 167 -5.46 16.90 43.65
CA SER A 167 -4.38 16.17 42.97
C SER A 167 -2.99 16.63 43.44
N LYS A 168 -2.08 15.67 43.67
CA LYS A 168 -0.70 15.92 44.14
C LYS A 168 0.03 16.94 43.25
N LYS A 169 0.65 17.96 43.87
CA LYS A 169 1.41 19.01 43.16
C LYS A 169 2.53 18.39 42.31
N GLY A 170 2.64 18.84 41.05
CA GLY A 170 3.65 18.37 40.10
C GLY A 170 3.36 17.02 39.43
N SER A 171 2.29 16.31 39.79
CA SER A 171 1.91 15.04 39.16
C SER A 171 1.42 15.22 37.71
N LEU A 172 1.61 14.18 36.89
CA LEU A 172 1.07 14.13 35.53
C LEU A 172 -0.46 14.20 35.52
N ALA A 173 -1.14 13.52 36.47
CA ALA A 173 -2.58 13.56 36.62
C ALA A 173 -3.11 15.00 36.82
N LYS A 174 -2.43 15.79 37.68
CA LYS A 174 -2.79 17.19 37.89
C LYS A 174 -2.61 18.04 36.64
N LYS A 175 -1.48 17.91 35.94
CA LYS A 175 -1.22 18.65 34.70
C LYS A 175 -2.26 18.31 33.63
N GLY A 176 -2.56 17.03 33.48
CA GLY A 176 -3.59 16.53 32.57
C GLY A 176 -4.97 17.11 32.88
N ARG A 177 -5.43 16.98 34.12
CA ARG A 177 -6.72 17.52 34.59
C ARG A 177 -6.84 19.03 34.38
N VAL A 178 -5.81 19.80 34.74
CA VAL A 178 -5.79 21.26 34.53
C VAL A 178 -5.87 21.61 33.06
N LEU A 179 -5.10 20.93 32.20
CA LEU A 179 -5.13 21.17 30.76
C LEU A 179 -6.51 20.86 30.18
N THR A 180 -7.08 19.68 30.48
CA THR A 180 -8.41 19.30 29.98
C THR A 180 -9.51 20.22 30.50
N ALA A 181 -9.44 20.67 31.76
CA ALA A 181 -10.40 21.62 32.31
C ALA A 181 -10.28 23.00 31.65
N LEU A 182 -9.07 23.53 31.48
CA LEU A 182 -8.85 24.80 30.79
C LEU A 182 -9.32 24.75 29.34
N SER A 183 -9.06 23.65 28.64
CA SER A 183 -9.56 23.43 27.28
C SER A 183 -11.09 23.34 27.25
N PHE A 184 -11.71 22.63 28.19
CA PHE A 184 -13.17 22.50 28.26
C PHE A 184 -13.85 23.87 28.45
N PHE A 185 -13.45 24.62 29.47
CA PHE A 185 -14.02 25.96 29.72
C PHE A 185 -13.61 26.98 28.65
N GLY A 186 -12.42 26.85 28.07
CA GLY A 186 -11.96 27.68 26.96
C GLY A 186 -12.80 27.51 25.70
N LEU A 187 -13.22 26.28 25.39
CA LEU A 187 -14.08 25.97 24.24
C LEU A 187 -15.53 26.43 24.40
N LEU A 188 -15.99 26.79 25.61
CA LEU A 188 -17.32 27.38 25.79
C LEU A 188 -17.45 28.74 25.07
N VAL A 189 -16.35 29.50 24.95
CA VAL A 189 -16.37 30.80 24.26
C VAL A 189 -16.67 30.65 22.77
N PRO A 190 -15.91 29.85 21.98
CA PRO A 190 -16.25 29.62 20.58
C PRO A 190 -17.56 28.83 20.43
N LEU A 191 -17.95 27.96 21.37
CA LEU A 191 -19.25 27.29 21.36
C LEU A 191 -20.39 28.32 21.33
N VAL A 192 -20.38 29.29 22.26
CA VAL A 192 -21.40 30.37 22.31
C VAL A 192 -21.36 31.24 21.06
N TYR A 193 -20.16 31.55 20.55
CA TYR A 193 -20.02 32.30 19.30
C TYR A 193 -20.71 31.59 18.14
N PHE A 194 -20.39 30.31 17.88
CA PHE A 194 -21.01 29.55 16.80
C PHE A 194 -22.48 29.22 17.06
N PHE A 195 -22.91 29.15 18.33
CA PHE A 195 -24.32 29.09 18.69
C PHE A 195 -25.10 30.31 18.18
N ILE A 196 -24.55 31.51 18.40
CA ILE A 196 -25.15 32.76 17.91
C ILE A 196 -25.12 32.81 16.37
N GLN A 197 -24.02 32.40 15.74
CA GLN A 197 -23.92 32.39 14.28
C GLN A 197 -24.97 31.49 13.62
N HIS A 198 -25.25 30.32 14.19
CA HIS A 198 -26.23 29.40 13.59
C HIS A 198 -27.68 29.69 14.02
N LYS A 199 -27.96 30.11 15.28
CA LYS A 199 -29.34 30.37 15.74
C LYS A 199 -29.85 31.77 15.45
N VAL A 200 -28.99 32.79 15.55
CA VAL A 200 -29.40 34.20 15.46
C VAL A 200 -29.08 34.76 14.09
N HIS A 201 -27.86 34.54 13.59
CA HIS A 201 -27.43 35.04 12.29
C HIS A 201 -27.75 34.10 11.12
N VAL A 202 -28.16 32.86 11.41
CA VAL A 202 -28.59 31.86 10.41
C VAL A 202 -27.57 31.73 9.28
N ILE A 203 -26.30 31.53 9.62
CA ILE A 203 -25.21 31.36 8.66
C ILE A 203 -25.07 29.87 8.29
N ALA A 204 -25.08 29.57 6.99
CA ALA A 204 -24.84 28.23 6.46
C ALA A 204 -23.49 27.65 6.93
N GLY A 205 -23.47 26.39 7.39
CA GLY A 205 -22.29 25.68 7.90
C GLY A 205 -21.92 26.00 9.34
N ALA A 206 -22.48 27.06 9.95
CA ALA A 206 -22.17 27.45 11.32
C ALA A 206 -22.63 26.42 12.36
N TYR A 207 -23.67 25.64 12.06
CA TYR A 207 -24.14 24.56 12.92
C TYR A 207 -23.17 23.37 12.93
N SER A 208 -22.57 23.04 11.78
CA SER A 208 -21.52 22.02 11.68
C SER A 208 -20.25 22.41 12.46
N TYR A 209 -19.83 23.68 12.41
CA TYR A 209 -18.73 24.19 13.25
C TYR A 209 -19.06 24.17 14.74
N TYR A 210 -20.30 24.54 15.10
CA TYR A 210 -20.81 24.42 16.47
C TYR A 210 -20.75 22.96 16.97
N ALA A 211 -21.19 22.00 16.14
CA ALA A 211 -21.17 20.57 16.45
C ALA A 211 -19.75 20.06 16.77
N TYR A 212 -18.72 20.44 15.99
CA TYR A 212 -17.34 20.04 16.31
C TYR A 212 -16.89 20.46 17.71
N ILE A 213 -17.34 21.62 18.18
CA ILE A 213 -17.02 22.12 19.52
C ILE A 213 -17.80 21.34 20.58
N GLU A 214 -19.08 21.04 20.36
CA GLU A 214 -19.86 20.17 21.26
C GLU A 214 -19.20 18.79 21.44
N TRP A 215 -18.85 18.13 20.34
CA TRP A 215 -18.16 16.85 20.37
C TRP A 215 -16.81 16.93 21.09
N SER A 216 -16.08 18.03 20.90
CA SER A 216 -14.83 18.28 21.62
C SER A 216 -15.03 18.41 23.13
N LEU A 217 -16.12 19.04 23.58
CA LEU A 217 -16.46 19.15 25.00
C LEU A 217 -16.74 17.77 25.62
N ILE A 218 -17.45 16.89 24.91
CA ILE A 218 -17.69 15.51 25.36
C ILE A 218 -16.36 14.76 25.52
N PHE A 219 -15.46 14.83 24.54
CA PHE A 219 -14.17 14.15 24.63
C PHE A 219 -13.30 14.69 25.76
N LEU A 220 -13.26 16.00 25.95
CA LEU A 220 -12.51 16.63 27.04
C LEU A 220 -13.07 16.25 28.41
N ASP A 221 -14.39 16.09 28.50
CA ASP A 221 -15.04 15.71 29.74
C ASP A 221 -14.71 14.27 30.16
N VAL A 222 -14.88 13.32 29.23
CA VAL A 222 -14.49 11.92 29.46
C VAL A 222 -12.98 11.81 29.74
N ALA A 223 -12.16 12.59 29.04
CA ALA A 223 -10.72 12.64 29.26
C ALA A 223 -10.35 13.16 30.66
N PHE A 224 -11.06 14.19 31.17
CA PHE A 224 -10.83 14.73 32.51
C PHE A 224 -10.96 13.64 33.58
N ASP A 225 -12.02 12.83 33.49
CA ASP A 225 -12.31 11.77 34.47
C ASP A 225 -11.37 10.57 34.30
N THR A 226 -10.95 10.26 33.07
CA THR A 226 -10.02 9.17 32.75
C THR A 226 -8.61 9.39 33.33
N TRP A 227 -8.20 10.63 33.64
CA TRP A 227 -6.93 10.89 34.34
C TRP A 227 -6.84 10.20 35.70
N SER A 228 -7.97 9.83 36.31
CA SER A 228 -8.03 9.02 37.54
C SER A 228 -7.37 7.65 37.40
N TYR A 229 -7.11 7.18 36.16
CA TYR A 229 -6.28 6.01 35.88
C TYR A 229 -4.93 6.04 36.61
N LEU A 230 -4.27 7.22 36.66
CA LEU A 230 -2.97 7.35 37.30
C LEU A 230 -3.09 7.25 38.83
N ASP A 231 -4.14 7.84 39.40
CA ASP A 231 -4.38 7.80 40.85
C ASP A 231 -4.79 6.40 41.31
N PHE A 232 -5.53 5.66 40.50
CA PHE A 232 -6.00 4.31 40.80
C PHE A 232 -4.95 3.23 40.54
N SER A 233 -3.88 3.55 39.81
CA SER A 233 -2.83 2.58 39.46
C SER A 233 -2.11 1.99 40.68
N SER A 234 -2.06 2.74 41.78
CA SER A 234 -1.48 2.33 43.07
C SER A 234 -2.46 1.60 43.99
N ILE A 235 -3.66 1.25 43.52
CA ILE A 235 -4.73 0.68 44.35
C ILE A 235 -5.18 -0.66 43.77
N GLU A 236 -5.29 -1.65 44.65
CA GLU A 236 -5.77 -2.99 44.31
C GLU A 236 -7.07 -3.28 45.09
N LEU A 237 -8.09 -3.74 44.38
CA LEU A 237 -9.35 -4.23 44.94
C LEU A 237 -9.24 -5.75 45.07
N ARG A 238 -9.33 -6.23 46.31
CA ARG A 238 -9.26 -7.66 46.65
C ARG A 238 -10.61 -8.12 47.18
N VAL A 239 -11.17 -9.13 46.53
CA VAL A 239 -12.39 -9.79 47.02
C VAL A 239 -11.97 -11.03 47.80
N LEU A 240 -12.13 -10.96 49.11
CA LEU A 240 -12.02 -12.07 50.04
C LEU A 240 -13.43 -12.64 50.26
N GLY A 241 -13.57 -13.94 50.52
CA GLY A 241 -14.89 -14.60 50.54
C GLY A 241 -15.94 -13.96 51.46
N ALA A 242 -15.53 -13.14 52.44
CA ALA A 242 -16.41 -12.42 53.36
C ALA A 242 -16.23 -10.88 53.35
N SER A 243 -15.29 -10.31 52.58
CA SER A 243 -15.02 -8.86 52.58
C SER A 243 -14.42 -8.36 51.26
N VAL A 244 -14.57 -7.06 50.99
CA VAL A 244 -13.90 -6.35 49.89
C VAL A 244 -12.92 -5.37 50.49
N ASP A 245 -11.62 -5.59 50.26
CA ASP A 245 -10.55 -4.75 50.78
C ASP A 245 -9.91 -3.90 49.67
N LEU A 246 -9.71 -2.61 49.96
CA LEU A 246 -8.97 -1.66 49.13
C LEU A 246 -7.59 -1.46 49.76
N ILE A 247 -6.54 -2.01 49.16
CA ILE A 247 -5.18 -1.95 49.70
C ILE A 247 -4.27 -1.20 48.71
N ALA A 248 -3.31 -0.44 49.24
CA ALA A 248 -2.23 0.13 48.45
C ALA A 248 -1.40 -0.99 47.81
N ALA A 249 -1.21 -0.93 46.50
CA ALA A 249 -0.48 -1.95 45.75
C ALA A 249 0.96 -2.04 46.25
N GLU A 250 1.36 -3.21 46.78
CA GLU A 250 2.75 -3.46 47.18
C GLU A 250 3.66 -3.31 45.96
N THR A 251 4.62 -2.41 46.05
CA THR A 251 5.66 -2.28 45.03
C THR A 251 6.65 -3.41 45.27
N GLN A 252 6.51 -4.52 44.52
CA GLN A 252 7.48 -5.61 44.60
C GLN A 252 8.88 -5.08 44.25
N LYS A 253 9.75 -4.99 45.26
CA LYS A 253 11.19 -4.84 45.06
C LYS A 253 11.71 -6.20 44.59
N VAL A 254 12.04 -6.28 43.31
CA VAL A 254 12.64 -7.47 42.71
C VAL A 254 14.06 -7.64 43.26
N GLU A 255 14.30 -8.75 43.96
CA GLU A 255 15.64 -9.22 44.32
C GLU A 255 16.41 -9.63 43.07
N LYS A 256 17.59 -9.05 42.89
CA LYS A 256 18.54 -9.39 41.82
C LYS A 256 19.07 -10.80 42.03
N THR A 257 18.43 -11.78 41.38
CA THR A 257 18.98 -13.13 41.28
C THR A 257 19.91 -13.22 40.06
N LYS A 258 21.03 -13.92 40.24
CA LYS A 258 22.14 -14.05 39.27
C LYS A 258 21.68 -14.50 37.88
N ARG A 259 22.16 -13.79 36.85
CA ARG A 259 21.97 -14.06 35.42
C ARG A 259 22.47 -15.46 35.04
N ALA A 260 21.56 -16.34 34.64
CA ALA A 260 21.88 -17.45 33.76
C ALA A 260 22.04 -16.91 32.33
N SER A 261 23.06 -17.35 31.60
CA SER A 261 23.26 -17.02 30.19
C SER A 261 22.20 -17.71 29.34
N ILE A 262 21.11 -17.00 29.05
CA ILE A 262 20.05 -17.47 28.16
C ILE A 262 20.54 -17.31 26.72
N ASP A 263 20.38 -18.33 25.89
CA ASP A 263 20.61 -18.27 24.45
C ASP A 263 19.70 -17.20 23.81
N GLU A 264 20.27 -16.03 23.48
CA GLU A 264 19.50 -14.84 23.15
C GLU A 264 18.99 -14.80 21.70
N ASP A 265 19.52 -15.59 20.76
CA ASP A 265 19.10 -15.57 19.34
C ASP A 265 17.88 -16.45 19.05
N PHE A 266 17.32 -16.33 17.84
CA PHE A 266 16.35 -17.29 17.30
C PHE A 266 17.03 -18.59 16.87
N ASP A 267 16.36 -19.72 17.09
CA ASP A 267 16.72 -20.97 16.42
C ASP A 267 16.38 -20.89 14.93
N LEU A 268 16.91 -21.84 14.15
CA LEU A 268 16.72 -21.85 12.71
C LEU A 268 15.23 -21.93 12.32
N ALA A 269 14.45 -22.78 12.99
CA ALA A 269 13.03 -22.96 12.71
C ALA A 269 12.24 -21.65 12.89
N THR A 270 12.44 -20.94 14.02
CA THR A 270 11.76 -19.66 14.26
C THR A 270 12.20 -18.59 13.26
N PHE A 271 13.49 -18.57 12.88
CA PHE A 271 13.99 -17.63 11.88
C PHE A 271 13.35 -17.85 10.51
N VAL A 272 13.27 -19.12 10.05
CA VAL A 272 12.60 -19.50 8.79
C VAL A 272 11.12 -19.12 8.84
N VAL A 273 10.41 -19.42 9.93
CA VAL A 273 8.99 -19.06 10.10
C VAL A 273 8.79 -17.54 10.01
N ASN A 274 9.63 -16.74 10.67
CA ASN A 274 9.55 -15.29 10.60
C ASN A 274 9.80 -14.75 9.18
N THR A 275 10.75 -15.35 8.45
CA THR A 275 11.03 -15.01 7.05
C THR A 275 9.83 -15.31 6.14
N ILE A 276 9.20 -16.48 6.28
CA ILE A 276 8.00 -16.84 5.49
C ILE A 276 6.81 -15.94 5.84
N ASN A 277 6.57 -15.66 7.13
CA ASN A 277 5.52 -14.74 7.57
C ASN A 277 5.74 -13.32 7.01
N SER A 278 7.00 -12.88 6.89
CA SER A 278 7.34 -11.58 6.31
C SER A 278 7.18 -11.56 4.79
N SER A 279 7.49 -12.68 4.12
CA SER A 279 7.19 -12.87 2.70
C SER A 279 5.68 -12.85 2.42
N THR A 280 4.87 -13.43 3.32
CA THR A 280 3.40 -13.40 3.25
C THR A 280 2.87 -11.97 3.39
N LEU A 281 3.42 -11.19 4.32
CA LEU A 281 3.08 -9.75 4.45
C LEU A 281 3.38 -8.99 3.15
N MET A 282 4.57 -9.17 2.56
CA MET A 282 4.93 -8.48 1.32
C MET A 282 4.08 -8.94 0.12
N THR A 283 3.78 -10.24 0.04
CA THR A 283 2.85 -10.81 -0.95
C THR A 283 1.47 -10.16 -0.83
N GLY A 284 0.94 -10.02 0.40
CA GLY A 284 -0.34 -9.38 0.64
C GLY A 284 -0.36 -7.89 0.29
N ILE A 285 0.69 -7.15 0.64
CA ILE A 285 0.77 -5.71 0.33
C ILE A 285 0.79 -5.50 -1.19
N THR A 286 1.68 -6.19 -1.90
CA THR A 286 1.77 -6.08 -3.38
C THR A 286 0.50 -6.55 -4.08
N ALA A 287 -0.12 -7.64 -3.60
CA ALA A 287 -1.41 -8.10 -4.09
C ALA A 287 -2.52 -7.08 -3.90
N MET A 288 -2.60 -6.45 -2.72
CA MET A 288 -3.62 -5.46 -2.40
C MET A 288 -3.52 -4.25 -3.33
N PHE A 289 -2.31 -3.77 -3.61
CA PHE A 289 -2.13 -2.67 -4.57
C PHE A 289 -2.46 -3.09 -6.02
N ALA A 290 -2.08 -4.30 -6.45
CA ALA A 290 -2.49 -4.81 -7.76
C ALA A 290 -4.03 -4.94 -7.88
N CYS A 291 -4.69 -5.40 -6.83
CA CYS A 291 -6.15 -5.55 -6.82
C CYS A 291 -6.89 -4.20 -6.77
N VAL A 292 -6.37 -3.23 -6.00
CA VAL A 292 -7.06 -1.94 -5.86
C VAL A 292 -7.00 -1.13 -7.14
N TRP A 293 -5.95 -1.27 -7.95
CA TRP A 293 -5.78 -0.51 -9.21
C TRP A 293 -6.89 -0.76 -10.23
N TYR A 294 -7.45 -1.97 -10.24
CA TYR A 294 -8.57 -2.32 -11.11
C TYR A 294 -9.72 -1.31 -11.04
N PHE A 295 -10.10 -0.83 -9.85
CA PHE A 295 -11.27 0.06 -9.71
C PHE A 295 -11.06 1.48 -10.26
N PRO A 296 -9.99 2.23 -9.89
CA PRO A 296 -9.70 3.52 -10.50
C PRO A 296 -9.53 3.46 -12.02
N LEU A 297 -9.00 2.36 -12.57
CA LEU A 297 -8.87 2.18 -14.02
C LEU A 297 -10.23 2.26 -14.72
N TRP A 298 -11.25 1.59 -14.20
CA TRP A 298 -12.61 1.62 -14.79
C TRP A 298 -13.40 2.89 -14.45
N HIS A 299 -13.10 3.55 -13.33
CA HIS A 299 -13.77 4.78 -12.91
C HIS A 299 -13.09 6.05 -13.45
N MET A 300 -11.90 5.94 -14.05
CA MET A 300 -11.06 7.06 -14.49
C MET A 300 -10.91 8.13 -13.39
N GLY A 301 -10.69 7.67 -12.14
CA GLY A 301 -10.72 8.53 -10.96
C GLY A 301 -10.71 7.76 -9.64
N VAL A 302 -10.76 8.50 -8.52
CA VAL A 302 -10.84 7.90 -7.18
C VAL A 302 -12.17 7.16 -7.00
N SER A 303 -12.11 5.85 -6.83
CA SER A 303 -13.30 4.97 -6.76
C SER A 303 -13.86 4.81 -5.34
N GLY A 304 -13.08 5.15 -4.31
CA GLY A 304 -13.37 4.91 -2.90
C GLY A 304 -12.78 3.59 -2.38
N TYR A 305 -12.49 2.62 -3.25
CA TYR A 305 -11.82 1.37 -2.88
C TYR A 305 -10.39 1.59 -2.39
N GLU A 306 -9.75 2.70 -2.74
CA GLU A 306 -8.40 3.07 -2.31
C GLU A 306 -8.29 3.20 -0.78
N ALA A 307 -9.42 3.44 -0.08
CA ALA A 307 -9.49 3.50 1.37
C ALA A 307 -9.01 2.21 2.07
N VAL A 308 -9.03 1.05 1.38
CA VAL A 308 -8.56 -0.22 1.96
C VAL A 308 -7.09 -0.18 2.40
N ILE A 309 -6.26 0.66 1.77
CA ILE A 309 -4.83 0.82 2.10
C ILE A 309 -4.65 1.27 3.56
N ILE A 310 -5.64 1.98 4.12
CA ILE A 310 -5.66 2.46 5.52
C ILE A 310 -5.67 1.28 6.51
N VAL A 311 -5.99 0.06 6.09
CA VAL A 311 -5.90 -1.14 6.94
C VAL A 311 -4.52 -1.32 7.58
N MET A 312 -3.43 -0.94 6.89
CA MET A 312 -2.07 -1.01 7.45
C MET A 312 -1.89 -0.06 8.65
N PHE A 313 -2.57 1.08 8.64
CA PHE A 313 -2.59 2.06 9.71
C PHE A 313 -3.53 1.67 10.86
N ILE A 314 -4.70 1.08 10.55
CA ILE A 314 -5.73 0.72 11.54
C ILE A 314 -5.37 -0.57 12.28
N ALA A 315 -4.83 -1.58 11.59
CA ALA A 315 -4.58 -2.90 12.16
C ALA A 315 -3.79 -2.91 13.50
N PRO A 316 -2.73 -2.10 13.71
CA PRO A 316 -2.04 -2.05 14.99
C PRO A 316 -2.92 -1.60 16.17
N ILE A 317 -4.00 -0.84 15.94
CA ILE A 317 -4.93 -0.39 17.00
C ILE A 317 -5.63 -1.60 17.63
N PHE A 318 -6.01 -2.58 16.82
CA PHE A 318 -6.68 -3.80 17.27
C PHE A 318 -5.79 -4.70 18.15
N ALA A 319 -4.47 -4.47 18.17
CA ALA A 319 -3.57 -5.15 19.10
C ALA A 319 -3.87 -4.80 20.57
N LEU A 320 -4.51 -3.66 20.87
CA LEU A 320 -4.87 -3.26 22.24
C LEU A 320 -5.92 -4.18 22.87
N PRO A 321 -7.15 -4.31 22.32
CA PRO A 321 -8.18 -5.18 22.90
C PRO A 321 -7.83 -6.67 22.76
N LEU A 322 -7.14 -7.06 21.69
CA LEU A 322 -6.86 -8.48 21.40
C LEU A 322 -5.57 -9.00 22.04
N ARG A 323 -4.80 -8.14 22.73
CA ARG A 323 -3.46 -8.46 23.25
C ARG A 323 -3.37 -9.79 24.01
N PRO A 324 -4.27 -10.13 24.95
CA PRO A 324 -4.15 -11.37 25.72
C PRO A 324 -4.20 -12.61 24.83
N ILE A 325 -5.01 -12.56 23.77
CA ILE A 325 -5.23 -13.67 22.85
C ILE A 325 -4.06 -13.77 21.87
N ILE A 326 -3.73 -12.69 21.17
CA ILE A 326 -2.69 -12.71 20.13
C ILE A 326 -1.29 -12.91 20.69
N ALA A 327 -1.03 -12.49 21.94
CA ALA A 327 0.24 -12.75 22.60
C ALA A 327 0.36 -14.21 23.08
N ALA A 328 -0.74 -14.85 23.48
CA ALA A 328 -0.77 -16.26 23.86
C ALA A 328 -0.72 -17.19 22.63
N TYR A 329 -1.41 -16.79 21.57
CA TYR A 329 -1.62 -17.57 20.35
C TYR A 329 -1.25 -16.74 19.10
N PRO A 330 0.03 -16.40 18.89
CA PRO A 330 0.46 -15.57 17.77
C PRO A 330 0.26 -16.22 16.40
N PHE A 331 0.06 -17.54 16.34
CA PHE A 331 -0.30 -18.23 15.11
C PHE A 331 -1.68 -17.82 14.57
N ILE A 332 -2.62 -17.34 15.41
CA ILE A 332 -3.99 -16.98 14.99
C ILE A 332 -3.98 -15.84 13.97
N PRO A 333 -3.40 -14.65 14.26
CA PRO A 333 -3.34 -13.58 13.26
C PRO A 333 -2.52 -13.99 12.03
N ARG A 334 -1.51 -14.84 12.17
CA ARG A 334 -0.72 -15.35 11.03
C ARG A 334 -1.51 -16.31 10.14
N ALA A 335 -2.31 -17.20 10.73
CA ALA A 335 -3.15 -18.12 9.97
C ALA A 335 -4.28 -17.37 9.26
N ALA A 336 -4.91 -16.41 9.94
CA ALA A 336 -5.91 -15.52 9.34
C ALA A 336 -5.32 -14.71 8.17
N ALA A 337 -4.10 -14.19 8.32
CA ALA A 337 -3.38 -13.53 7.24
C ALA A 337 -3.20 -14.44 6.02
N VAL A 338 -2.76 -15.69 6.20
CA VAL A 338 -2.59 -16.64 5.09
C VAL A 338 -3.93 -16.96 4.42
N ILE A 339 -4.97 -17.24 5.20
CA ILE A 339 -6.30 -17.56 4.69
C ILE A 339 -6.84 -16.44 3.81
N LEU A 340 -6.68 -15.20 4.26
CA LEU A 340 -7.28 -14.04 3.62
C LEU A 340 -6.36 -13.41 2.56
N THR A 341 -5.05 -13.60 2.60
CA THR A 341 -4.13 -13.13 1.56
C THR A 341 -3.97 -14.16 0.45
N VAL A 342 -3.46 -15.35 0.77
CA VAL A 342 -3.18 -16.37 -0.26
C VAL A 342 -4.48 -17.06 -0.65
N GLY A 343 -5.40 -17.31 0.30
CA GLY A 343 -6.68 -17.94 0.00
C GLY A 343 -7.68 -17.05 -0.76
N ALA A 344 -7.42 -15.74 -0.89
CA ALA A 344 -8.29 -14.82 -1.62
C ALA A 344 -8.43 -15.16 -3.12
N TRP A 345 -7.51 -15.92 -3.72
CA TRP A 345 -7.66 -16.40 -5.09
C TRP A 345 -8.91 -17.26 -5.33
N LYS A 346 -9.52 -17.80 -4.28
CA LYS A 346 -10.79 -18.53 -4.37
C LYS A 346 -12.02 -17.62 -4.42
N VAL A 347 -11.84 -16.30 -4.25
CA VAL A 347 -12.93 -15.32 -4.26
C VAL A 347 -13.11 -14.79 -5.69
N PRO A 348 -14.21 -15.14 -6.40
CA PRO A 348 -14.34 -14.80 -7.81
C PRO A 348 -14.60 -13.30 -8.04
N ASP A 349 -15.48 -12.70 -7.24
CA ASP A 349 -15.88 -11.30 -7.40
C ASP A 349 -14.71 -10.34 -7.09
N PRO A 350 -14.34 -9.41 -7.99
CA PRO A 350 -13.19 -8.51 -7.81
C PRO A 350 -13.25 -7.67 -6.53
N ALA A 351 -14.41 -7.10 -6.19
CA ALA A 351 -14.56 -6.26 -5.01
C ALA A 351 -14.37 -7.06 -3.72
N ASN A 352 -15.02 -8.21 -3.61
CA ASN A 352 -14.85 -9.12 -2.48
C ASN A 352 -13.42 -9.68 -2.40
N ARG A 353 -12.76 -9.94 -3.54
CA ARG A 353 -11.37 -10.38 -3.59
C ARG A 353 -10.44 -9.33 -3.01
N LEU A 354 -10.63 -8.06 -3.38
CA LEU A 354 -9.92 -6.92 -2.79
C LEU A 354 -10.15 -6.83 -1.28
N MET A 355 -11.41 -6.85 -0.83
CA MET A 355 -11.72 -6.79 0.61
C MET A 355 -11.06 -7.93 1.39
N THR A 356 -11.03 -9.13 0.81
CA THR A 356 -10.44 -10.33 1.43
C THR A 356 -8.93 -10.17 1.57
N VAL A 357 -8.21 -9.80 0.50
CA VAL A 357 -6.76 -9.59 0.57
C VAL A 357 -6.38 -8.43 1.50
N SER A 358 -7.16 -7.35 1.53
CA SER A 358 -6.98 -6.23 2.45
C SER A 358 -7.14 -6.65 3.91
N ALA A 359 -8.12 -7.51 4.22
CA ALA A 359 -8.24 -8.10 5.55
C ALA A 359 -7.00 -8.96 5.91
N GLY A 360 -6.48 -9.74 4.96
CA GLY A 360 -5.24 -10.51 5.13
C GLY A 360 -4.01 -9.65 5.41
N VAL A 361 -3.88 -8.50 4.74
CA VAL A 361 -2.85 -7.49 5.05
C VAL A 361 -3.04 -6.95 6.47
N GLY A 362 -4.27 -6.64 6.87
CA GLY A 362 -4.59 -6.21 8.23
C GLY A 362 -4.15 -7.22 9.29
N PHE A 363 -4.44 -8.50 9.10
CA PHE A 363 -3.99 -9.56 10.01
C PHE A 363 -2.47 -9.76 10.00
N SER A 364 -1.82 -9.58 8.85
CA SER A 364 -0.35 -9.62 8.75
C SER A 364 0.31 -8.50 9.56
N VAL A 365 -0.24 -7.29 9.49
CA VAL A 365 0.21 -6.11 10.25
C VAL A 365 -0.11 -6.27 11.75
N LEU A 366 -1.26 -6.85 12.10
CA LEU A 366 -1.59 -7.19 13.48
C LEU A 366 -0.60 -8.21 14.07
N GLY A 367 -0.26 -9.24 13.29
CA GLY A 367 0.80 -10.20 13.62
C GLY A 367 2.12 -9.48 13.88
N LEU A 368 2.61 -8.71 12.89
CA LEU A 368 3.83 -7.90 13.00
C LEU A 368 3.84 -7.05 14.28
N THR A 369 2.74 -6.36 14.56
CA THR A 369 2.58 -5.53 15.76
C THR A 369 2.80 -6.37 17.03
N ASN A 370 2.21 -7.56 17.10
CA ASN A 370 2.32 -8.46 18.24
C ASN A 370 3.75 -8.98 18.44
N GLU A 371 4.50 -9.35 17.40
CA GLU A 371 5.89 -9.78 17.60
C GLU A 371 6.80 -8.59 17.98
N LEU A 372 6.62 -7.41 17.37
CA LEU A 372 7.38 -6.23 17.77
C LEU A 372 7.13 -5.88 19.25
N MET A 373 5.89 -6.00 19.74
CA MET A 373 5.56 -5.82 21.15
C MET A 373 6.23 -6.85 22.04
N SER A 374 6.23 -8.11 21.62
CA SER A 374 6.72 -9.22 22.43
C SER A 374 8.24 -9.32 22.45
N LEU A 375 8.93 -8.72 21.48
CA LEU A 375 10.40 -8.69 21.38
C LEU A 375 11.05 -7.44 21.98
N GLN A 376 10.27 -6.48 22.52
CA GLN A 376 10.81 -5.23 23.09
C GLN A 376 11.85 -5.42 24.19
N SER A 377 11.78 -6.52 24.94
CA SER A 377 12.70 -6.85 26.03
C SER A 377 13.91 -7.69 25.56
N ASN A 378 13.97 -8.08 24.28
CA ASN A 378 15.07 -8.84 23.70
C ASN A 378 15.65 -8.14 22.46
N PRO A 379 16.63 -7.25 22.63
CA PRO A 379 17.18 -6.45 21.53
C PRO A 379 17.82 -7.29 20.42
N LYS A 380 18.41 -8.43 20.76
CA LYS A 380 19.08 -9.32 19.80
C LYS A 380 18.07 -10.04 18.90
N ARG A 381 16.99 -10.57 19.47
CA ARG A 381 15.85 -11.13 18.70
C ARG A 381 15.10 -10.07 17.92
N PHE A 382 14.95 -8.88 18.49
CA PHE A 382 14.32 -7.75 17.80
C PHE A 382 15.08 -7.41 16.51
N THR A 383 16.41 -7.30 16.56
CA THR A 383 17.24 -7.12 15.36
C THR A 383 17.17 -8.33 14.43
N SER A 384 17.25 -9.55 14.95
CA SER A 384 17.13 -10.77 14.14
C SER A 384 15.80 -10.83 13.39
N TYR A 385 14.71 -10.34 14.01
CA TYR A 385 13.39 -10.26 13.39
C TYR A 385 13.38 -9.29 12.20
N PHE A 386 13.98 -8.10 12.33
CA PHE A 386 14.12 -7.17 11.20
C PHE A 386 14.95 -7.75 10.05
N VAL A 387 16.03 -8.49 10.35
CA VAL A 387 16.79 -9.21 9.31
C VAL A 387 15.93 -10.29 8.65
N SER A 388 15.15 -11.06 9.41
CA SER A 388 14.22 -12.02 8.83
C SER A 388 13.11 -11.36 8.01
N LEU A 389 12.68 -10.16 8.37
CA LEU A 389 11.70 -9.36 7.65
C LEU A 389 12.25 -8.92 6.28
N PHE A 390 13.46 -8.37 6.26
CA PHE A 390 14.13 -7.98 5.02
C PHE A 390 14.37 -9.19 4.10
N LEU A 391 14.86 -10.31 4.65
CA LEU A 391 15.01 -11.55 3.89
C LEU A 391 13.66 -12.11 3.40
N GLY A 392 12.57 -11.89 4.13
CA GLY A 392 11.22 -12.28 3.69
C GLY A 392 10.73 -11.46 2.49
N VAL A 393 11.03 -10.16 2.46
CA VAL A 393 10.80 -9.31 1.28
C VAL A 393 11.60 -9.82 0.09
N LEU A 394 12.90 -10.09 0.27
CA LEU A 394 13.72 -10.68 -0.78
C LEU A 394 13.25 -12.08 -1.19
N SER A 395 12.65 -12.85 -0.29
CA SER A 395 12.07 -14.16 -0.63
C SER A 395 10.86 -13.99 -1.57
N SER A 396 9.99 -13.01 -1.29
CA SER A 396 8.88 -12.67 -2.19
C SER A 396 9.41 -12.22 -3.57
N SER A 397 10.42 -11.34 -3.59
CA SER A 397 11.04 -10.84 -4.81
C SER A 397 11.77 -11.93 -5.60
N ALA A 398 12.49 -12.85 -4.94
CA ALA A 398 13.16 -13.97 -5.59
C ALA A 398 12.18 -14.97 -6.23
N VAL A 399 11.03 -15.21 -5.58
CA VAL A 399 9.96 -16.02 -6.18
C VAL A 399 9.36 -15.33 -7.40
N LYS A 400 9.15 -14.00 -7.34
CA LYS A 400 8.74 -13.21 -8.52
C LYS A 400 9.78 -13.30 -9.65
N TYR A 401 11.06 -13.15 -9.33
CA TYR A 401 12.13 -13.33 -10.32
C TYR A 401 12.12 -14.71 -10.99
N LEU A 402 11.85 -15.78 -10.23
CA LEU A 402 11.67 -17.12 -10.80
C LEU A 402 10.43 -17.21 -11.70
N CYS A 403 9.34 -16.53 -11.34
CA CYS A 403 8.04 -16.61 -12.01
C CYS A 403 7.78 -15.40 -12.94
N CYS A 404 8.82 -14.92 -13.63
CA CYS A 404 8.74 -13.81 -14.58
C CYS A 404 8.01 -12.57 -14.03
N SER A 405 8.43 -12.11 -12.86
CA SER A 405 7.93 -10.94 -12.12
C SER A 405 6.51 -11.05 -11.54
N ASN A 406 5.80 -12.15 -11.77
CA ASN A 406 4.55 -12.41 -11.05
C ASN A 406 4.79 -13.11 -9.71
N ASN A 407 4.00 -12.76 -8.69
CA ASN A 407 3.98 -13.56 -7.47
C ASN A 407 2.93 -14.67 -7.64
N PRO A 408 3.32 -15.95 -7.65
CA PRO A 408 2.41 -17.06 -7.92
C PRO A 408 1.41 -17.31 -6.78
N ALA A 409 1.53 -16.60 -5.65
CA ALA A 409 0.62 -16.65 -4.52
C ALA A 409 -0.38 -15.47 -4.48
N TRP A 410 -0.35 -14.59 -5.47
CA TRP A 410 -1.27 -13.46 -5.55
C TRP A 410 -2.71 -13.93 -5.82
N PRO A 411 -3.71 -13.19 -5.30
CA PRO A 411 -5.12 -13.50 -5.53
C PRO A 411 -5.56 -13.25 -6.98
N ILE A 412 -4.79 -12.52 -7.78
CA ILE A 412 -5.02 -12.34 -9.23
C ILE A 412 -4.46 -13.51 -10.07
N MET A 413 -3.88 -14.51 -9.41
CA MET A 413 -3.33 -15.70 -10.06
C MET A 413 -4.22 -16.91 -9.79
N HIS A 414 -4.23 -17.87 -10.71
CA HIS A 414 -4.84 -19.19 -10.62
C HIS A 414 -4.04 -20.17 -11.49
N LYS A 415 -4.38 -21.46 -11.45
CA LYS A 415 -3.57 -22.52 -12.06
C LYS A 415 -3.31 -22.27 -13.56
N GLU A 416 -4.31 -21.80 -14.28
CA GLU A 416 -4.27 -21.61 -15.73
C GLU A 416 -3.48 -20.35 -16.15
N ASN A 417 -3.30 -19.35 -15.27
CA ASN A 417 -2.49 -18.15 -15.56
C ASN A 417 -1.10 -18.14 -14.86
N GLY A 418 -0.69 -19.28 -14.28
CA GLY A 418 0.64 -19.47 -13.69
C GLY A 418 0.70 -19.39 -12.16
N GLY A 419 -0.44 -19.40 -11.48
CA GLY A 419 -0.53 -19.41 -10.02
C GLY A 419 -0.15 -20.75 -9.38
N TYR A 420 0.57 -20.68 -8.26
CA TYR A 420 0.91 -21.80 -7.37
C TYR A 420 0.27 -21.60 -5.98
N ASN A 421 -0.95 -21.04 -5.96
CA ASN A 421 -1.64 -20.63 -4.73
C ASN A 421 -1.78 -21.77 -3.71
N GLU A 422 -2.07 -22.99 -4.14
CA GLU A 422 -2.24 -24.14 -3.23
C GLU A 422 -0.94 -24.50 -2.50
N LEU A 423 0.19 -24.53 -3.24
CA LEU A 423 1.51 -24.78 -2.67
C LEU A 423 1.94 -23.63 -1.75
N ALA A 424 1.74 -22.39 -2.19
CA ALA A 424 2.03 -21.21 -1.39
C ALA A 424 1.20 -21.18 -0.11
N PHE A 425 -0.09 -21.51 -0.20
CA PHE A 425 -0.99 -21.62 0.95
C PHE A 425 -0.49 -22.66 1.94
N PHE A 426 -0.11 -23.85 1.47
CA PHE A 426 0.42 -24.91 2.33
C PHE A 426 1.70 -24.47 3.07
N ILE A 427 2.68 -23.91 2.37
CA ILE A 427 3.96 -23.47 2.94
C ILE A 427 3.74 -22.34 3.96
N THR A 428 2.97 -21.32 3.58
CA THR A 428 2.71 -20.16 4.43
C THR A 428 1.82 -20.51 5.64
N MET A 429 0.85 -21.42 5.47
CA MET A 429 0.02 -21.93 6.56
C MET A 429 0.84 -22.70 7.58
N ILE A 430 1.76 -23.56 7.13
CA ILE A 430 2.70 -24.24 8.04
C ILE A 430 3.49 -23.20 8.85
N ALA A 431 4.10 -22.21 8.19
CA ALA A 431 4.84 -21.17 8.91
C ALA A 431 3.96 -20.41 9.92
N ALA A 432 2.74 -20.07 9.53
CA ALA A 432 1.77 -19.43 10.41
C ALA A 432 1.49 -20.29 11.66
N LEU A 433 1.16 -21.58 11.49
CA LEU A 433 0.89 -22.53 12.58
C LEU A 433 2.09 -22.76 13.50
N PHE A 434 3.31 -22.71 12.96
CA PHE A 434 4.55 -22.83 13.73
C PHE A 434 5.02 -21.50 14.35
N THR A 435 4.24 -20.42 14.24
CA THR A 435 4.52 -19.15 14.92
C THR A 435 4.29 -19.31 16.42
N ARG A 436 5.37 -19.25 17.21
CA ARG A 436 5.34 -19.51 18.66
C ARG A 436 5.36 -18.22 19.48
N PRO A 437 4.71 -18.20 20.66
CA PRO A 437 4.85 -17.09 21.59
C PRO A 437 6.31 -16.99 22.06
N PRO A 438 6.92 -15.80 22.05
CA PRO A 438 8.29 -15.66 22.52
C PRO A 438 8.35 -15.96 24.02
N LYS A 439 9.42 -16.66 24.43
CA LYS A 439 9.68 -16.93 25.86
C LYS A 439 9.77 -15.59 26.61
N LYS A 440 8.88 -15.38 27.58
CA LYS A 440 8.90 -14.19 28.46
C LYS A 440 10.23 -14.17 29.23
N LEU A 441 11.03 -13.13 29.00
CA LEU A 441 12.17 -12.79 29.86
C LEU A 441 11.65 -11.99 31.07
N PRO A 442 12.37 -12.00 32.22
CA PRO A 442 12.01 -11.21 33.39
C PRO A 442 11.79 -9.73 33.04
N GLU A 443 10.76 -9.10 33.62
CA GLU A 443 10.34 -7.71 33.36
C GLU A 443 11.43 -6.65 33.69
N ASP A 444 12.50 -7.07 34.37
CA ASP A 444 13.63 -6.25 34.82
C ASP A 444 14.46 -5.62 33.68
N LEU A 445 14.20 -5.97 32.41
CA LEU A 445 14.90 -5.49 31.21
C LEU A 445 14.03 -4.59 30.32
N SER A 446 13.07 -3.83 30.87
CA SER A 446 12.34 -2.84 30.07
C SER A 446 13.31 -1.76 29.54
N PHE A 447 13.64 -1.81 28.25
CA PHE A 447 14.45 -0.78 27.60
C PHE A 447 13.63 0.51 27.48
N LYS A 448 13.95 1.49 28.32
CA LYS A 448 13.41 2.84 28.15
C LYS A 448 14.24 3.56 27.08
N PRO A 449 13.63 4.09 26.02
CA PRO A 449 14.36 4.85 25.01
C PRO A 449 14.96 6.10 25.69
N GLN A 450 16.28 6.24 25.63
CA GLN A 450 17.00 7.44 26.04
C GLN A 450 17.78 7.97 24.84
N GLY A 451 17.70 9.29 24.62
CA GLY A 451 18.12 9.92 23.37
C GLY A 451 17.18 9.62 22.20
N GLY A 452 17.39 10.33 21.09
CA GLY A 452 16.53 10.25 19.91
C GLY A 452 15.13 10.84 20.14
N SER A 453 14.27 10.66 19.14
CA SER A 453 12.88 11.13 19.13
C SER A 453 11.96 10.08 18.53
N PHE A 454 10.76 9.98 19.09
CA PHE A 454 9.70 9.14 18.53
C PHE A 454 9.38 9.51 17.07
N LEU A 455 9.38 10.81 16.75
CA LEU A 455 9.08 11.28 15.40
C LEU A 455 10.15 10.85 14.40
N LEU A 456 11.44 10.94 14.77
CA LEU A 456 12.54 10.47 13.92
C LEU A 456 12.48 8.95 13.71
N ALA A 457 12.12 8.20 14.76
CA ALA A 457 11.92 6.75 14.67
C ALA A 457 10.77 6.40 13.70
N ALA A 458 9.64 7.12 13.79
CA ALA A 458 8.47 6.88 12.95
C ALA A 458 8.73 7.26 11.48
N LEU A 459 9.30 8.44 11.21
CA LEU A 459 9.70 8.85 9.85
C LEU A 459 10.72 7.88 9.26
N GLY A 460 11.73 7.50 10.07
CA GLY A 460 12.75 6.55 9.68
C GLY A 460 12.20 5.18 9.30
N LEU A 461 11.30 4.65 10.12
CA LEU A 461 10.64 3.38 9.84
C LEU A 461 9.73 3.48 8.61
N ALA A 462 9.00 4.59 8.44
CA ALA A 462 8.13 4.81 7.28
C ALA A 462 8.92 4.81 5.96
N GLY A 463 10.03 5.55 5.89
CA GLY A 463 10.89 5.57 4.71
C GLY A 463 11.53 4.20 4.42
N TYR A 464 11.91 3.46 5.46
CA TYR A 464 12.42 2.10 5.31
C TYR A 464 11.33 1.15 4.77
N LEU A 465 10.14 1.12 5.38
CA LEU A 465 9.02 0.29 4.92
C LEU A 465 8.58 0.65 3.49
N PHE A 466 8.54 1.95 3.15
CA PHE A 466 8.26 2.40 1.79
C PHE A 466 9.33 1.91 0.81
N SER A 467 10.61 1.99 1.16
CA SER A 467 11.68 1.44 0.34
C SER A 467 11.46 -0.06 0.09
N LEU A 468 11.11 -0.84 1.12
CA LEU A 468 10.86 -2.28 0.95
C LEU A 468 9.69 -2.56 0.00
N THR A 469 8.59 -1.80 0.11
CA THR A 469 7.40 -2.00 -0.71
C THR A 469 7.60 -1.52 -2.15
N ALA A 470 8.23 -0.35 -2.35
CA ALA A 470 8.33 0.32 -3.64
C ALA A 470 9.57 -0.07 -4.47
N PHE A 471 10.64 -0.58 -3.84
CA PHE A 471 11.92 -0.81 -4.54
C PHE A 471 12.52 -2.22 -4.38
N PHE A 472 12.07 -3.00 -3.39
CA PHE A 472 12.61 -4.34 -3.12
C PHE A 472 11.59 -5.46 -3.34
N SER A 473 10.36 -5.11 -3.69
CA SER A 473 9.29 -6.06 -3.94
C SER A 473 9.40 -6.74 -5.30
N ASP A 474 10.22 -6.20 -6.21
CA ASP A 474 10.71 -6.85 -7.43
C ASP A 474 12.15 -6.39 -7.72
N SER A 475 12.87 -7.18 -8.49
CA SER A 475 14.25 -6.97 -8.88
C SER A 475 14.41 -6.14 -10.17
N SER A 476 13.36 -6.02 -11.00
CA SER A 476 13.40 -5.26 -12.26
C SER A 476 13.08 -3.78 -12.12
N ILE A 477 12.46 -3.34 -11.02
CA ILE A 477 12.08 -1.93 -10.74
C ILE A 477 13.22 -0.95 -11.10
N PHE A 478 14.40 -1.15 -10.50
CA PHE A 478 15.53 -0.24 -10.72
C PHE A 478 16.12 -0.33 -12.13
N VAL A 479 15.96 -1.46 -12.81
CA VAL A 479 16.38 -1.62 -14.20
C VAL A 479 15.47 -0.78 -15.09
N ILE A 480 14.16 -0.97 -14.99
CA ILE A 480 13.17 -0.28 -15.83
C ILE A 480 13.19 1.24 -15.58
N TRP A 481 13.39 1.70 -14.34
CA TRP A 481 13.57 3.12 -14.04
C TRP A 481 14.79 3.75 -14.71
N SER A 482 15.84 2.96 -14.96
CA SER A 482 17.07 3.42 -15.62
C SER A 482 17.08 3.17 -17.13
N TRP A 483 16.08 2.49 -17.68
CA TRP A 483 16.06 2.04 -19.06
C TRP A 483 15.92 3.18 -20.08
N THR A 484 16.64 3.09 -21.20
CA THR A 484 16.61 4.08 -22.28
C THR A 484 16.42 3.49 -23.68
N GLY A 485 16.16 2.18 -23.80
CA GLY A 485 15.98 1.51 -25.08
C GLY A 485 17.27 0.97 -25.72
N PHE A 486 17.31 0.96 -27.05
CA PHE A 486 18.36 0.38 -27.87
C PHE A 486 19.27 1.44 -28.51
N PRO A 487 20.58 1.14 -28.73
CA PRO A 487 21.27 -0.07 -28.30
C PRO A 487 21.37 -0.16 -26.78
N ILE A 488 21.33 -1.39 -26.23
CA ILE A 488 21.29 -1.63 -24.80
C ILE A 488 22.55 -1.06 -24.13
N LYS A 489 22.37 0.04 -23.38
CA LYS A 489 23.43 0.74 -22.63
C LYS A 489 23.38 0.46 -21.13
N GLY A 490 22.35 -0.24 -20.65
CA GLY A 490 22.13 -0.54 -19.23
C GLY A 490 21.94 -2.05 -18.97
N PRO A 491 21.61 -2.43 -17.72
CA PRO A 491 21.22 -3.81 -17.43
C PRO A 491 19.87 -4.15 -18.06
N THR A 492 19.63 -5.44 -18.30
CA THR A 492 18.30 -5.99 -18.59
C THR A 492 17.67 -6.56 -17.31
N PRO A 493 16.33 -6.72 -17.24
CA PRO A 493 15.66 -7.24 -16.02
C PRO A 493 16.27 -8.53 -15.48
N VAL A 494 16.60 -9.48 -16.35
CA VAL A 494 17.20 -10.78 -15.98
C VAL A 494 18.60 -10.61 -15.37
N ILE A 495 19.48 -9.78 -15.96
CA ILE A 495 20.87 -9.60 -15.50
C ILE A 495 20.93 -8.64 -14.31
N GLY A 496 20.21 -7.52 -14.39
CA GLY A 496 20.14 -6.52 -13.31
C GLY A 496 19.58 -7.11 -12.02
N GLY A 497 18.61 -8.03 -12.11
CA GLY A 497 18.09 -8.72 -10.94
C GLY A 497 19.17 -9.48 -10.15
N LEU A 498 20.13 -10.13 -10.83
CA LEU A 498 21.26 -10.81 -10.17
C LEU A 498 22.12 -9.82 -9.37
N ILE A 499 22.41 -8.66 -9.95
CA ILE A 499 23.23 -7.62 -9.32
C ILE A 499 22.49 -7.02 -8.12
N HIS A 500 21.18 -6.77 -8.24
CA HIS A 500 20.33 -6.29 -7.16
C HIS A 500 20.34 -7.26 -5.97
N PHE A 501 20.09 -8.56 -6.21
CA PHE A 501 20.12 -9.56 -5.13
C PHE A 501 21.52 -9.72 -4.53
N ALA A 502 22.58 -9.72 -5.34
CA ALA A 502 23.96 -9.80 -4.84
C ALA A 502 24.28 -8.63 -3.91
N ALA A 503 23.89 -7.40 -4.28
CA ALA A 503 24.07 -6.21 -3.45
C ALA A 503 23.26 -6.30 -2.14
N ALA A 504 22.02 -6.77 -2.20
CA ALA A 504 21.18 -6.97 -1.02
C ALA A 504 21.78 -8.02 -0.07
N PHE A 505 22.24 -9.16 -0.59
CA PHE A 505 22.88 -10.21 0.21
C PHE A 505 24.20 -9.74 0.81
N ALA A 506 25.04 -9.03 0.05
CA ALA A 506 26.25 -8.42 0.56
C ALA A 506 25.95 -7.42 1.68
N GLY A 507 24.88 -6.64 1.55
CA GLY A 507 24.41 -5.72 2.59
C GLY A 507 23.97 -6.45 3.86
N VAL A 508 23.17 -7.52 3.75
CA VAL A 508 22.76 -8.36 4.89
C VAL A 508 23.97 -8.96 5.60
N ILE A 509 24.90 -9.56 4.85
CA ILE A 509 26.14 -10.15 5.39
C ILE A 509 26.96 -9.08 6.12
N THR A 510 27.10 -7.90 5.51
CA THR A 510 27.81 -6.75 6.10
C THR A 510 27.14 -6.31 7.40
N SER A 511 25.81 -6.24 7.43
CA SER A 511 25.02 -5.83 8.61
C SER A 511 25.22 -6.73 9.83
N ILE A 512 25.51 -8.03 9.60
CA ILE A 512 25.69 -9.03 10.66
C ILE A 512 27.16 -9.15 11.07
N ARG A 513 28.10 -8.95 10.14
CA ARG A 513 29.55 -9.14 10.37
C ARG A 513 30.22 -7.91 10.93
N PHE A 514 29.77 -6.72 10.55
CA PHE A 514 30.33 -5.46 11.01
C PHE A 514 29.48 -4.83 12.10
N HIS A 515 30.13 -4.13 13.03
CA HIS A 515 29.41 -3.44 14.07
C HIS A 515 28.54 -2.32 13.46
N PRO A 516 27.27 -2.15 13.88
CA PRO A 516 26.39 -1.08 13.38
C PRO A 516 26.94 0.35 13.49
N ASN A 517 28.01 0.56 14.28
CA ASN A 517 28.67 1.85 14.44
C ASN A 517 29.42 2.29 13.18
N ILE A 518 29.95 1.32 12.42
CA ILE A 518 30.63 1.58 11.15
C ILE A 518 29.58 1.96 10.10
N LEU A 519 28.47 1.20 10.08
CA LEU A 519 27.36 1.36 9.13
C LEU A 519 26.43 2.54 9.46
N ALA A 520 26.61 3.18 10.62
CA ALA A 520 25.88 4.38 11.02
C ALA A 520 26.71 5.66 10.89
N GLN A 521 27.93 5.60 10.35
CA GLN A 521 28.72 6.81 10.15
C GLN A 521 28.02 7.78 9.19
N PRO A 522 28.09 9.11 9.43
CA PRO A 522 27.45 10.10 8.57
C PRO A 522 27.85 9.95 7.10
N ILE A 523 29.13 9.68 6.82
CA ILE A 523 29.62 9.47 5.45
C ILE A 523 28.96 8.26 4.76
N PHE A 524 28.73 7.17 5.51
CA PHE A 524 28.07 5.99 4.98
C PHE A 524 26.61 6.26 4.63
N THR A 525 25.90 7.07 5.42
CA THR A 525 24.53 7.50 5.12
C THR A 525 24.48 8.51 3.98
N LEU A 526 25.43 9.46 3.94
CA LEU A 526 25.53 10.44 2.87
C LEU A 526 25.76 9.77 1.51
N VAL A 527 26.68 8.81 1.44
CA VAL A 527 26.97 8.07 0.21
C VAL A 527 25.86 7.06 -0.10
N GLY A 528 25.50 6.23 0.89
CA GLY A 528 24.59 5.09 0.71
C GLY A 528 23.12 5.47 0.53
N ALA A 529 22.69 6.65 1.00
CA ALA A 529 21.32 7.14 0.83
C ALA A 529 21.27 8.34 -0.15
N LEU A 530 21.90 9.46 0.20
CA LEU A 530 21.71 10.73 -0.52
C LEU A 530 22.39 10.74 -1.90
N ALA A 531 23.67 10.39 -1.95
CA ALA A 531 24.42 10.37 -3.22
C ALA A 531 23.92 9.25 -4.14
N SER A 532 23.68 8.05 -3.61
CA SER A 532 23.13 6.92 -4.37
C SER A 532 21.74 7.21 -4.92
N GLY A 533 20.85 7.79 -4.11
CA GLY A 533 19.50 8.19 -4.51
C GLY A 533 19.52 9.29 -5.56
N PHE A 534 20.42 10.27 -5.44
CA PHE A 534 20.63 11.29 -6.47
C PHE A 534 21.14 10.67 -7.77
N VAL A 535 22.16 9.80 -7.70
CA VAL A 535 22.71 9.14 -8.90
C VAL A 535 21.66 8.29 -9.59
N PHE A 536 20.87 7.52 -8.83
CA PHE A 536 19.76 6.74 -9.33
C PHE A 536 18.73 7.60 -10.07
N TYR A 537 18.36 8.74 -9.51
CA TYR A 537 17.36 9.63 -10.11
C TYR A 537 17.90 10.41 -11.32
N ALA A 538 19.12 10.91 -11.24
CA ALA A 538 19.66 11.88 -12.19
C ALA A 538 20.29 11.27 -13.44
N PHE A 539 20.70 9.99 -13.39
CA PHE A 539 21.40 9.34 -14.49
C PHE A 539 20.66 8.09 -14.98
N PRO A 540 20.66 7.83 -16.30
CA PRO A 540 20.10 6.61 -16.86
C PRO A 540 21.11 5.44 -16.84
N ASP A 541 20.65 4.29 -17.34
CA ASP A 541 21.40 3.08 -17.69
C ASP A 541 22.29 2.56 -16.55
N TRP A 542 23.48 2.04 -16.86
CA TRP A 542 24.42 1.49 -15.88
C TRP A 542 24.77 2.47 -14.75
N LEU A 543 24.82 3.77 -15.02
CA LEU A 543 25.18 4.77 -14.00
C LEU A 543 24.04 4.96 -12.99
N GLY A 544 22.81 5.14 -13.47
CA GLY A 544 21.62 5.17 -12.61
C GLY A 544 21.45 3.88 -11.83
N PHE A 545 21.61 2.75 -12.50
CA PHE A 545 21.55 1.43 -11.88
C PHE A 545 22.65 1.21 -10.83
N ALA A 546 23.87 1.72 -11.03
CA ALA A 546 24.93 1.66 -10.03
C ALA A 546 24.53 2.45 -8.76
N GLY A 547 23.90 3.62 -8.91
CA GLY A 547 23.30 4.37 -7.80
C GLY A 547 22.28 3.52 -7.03
N SER A 548 21.36 2.87 -7.74
CA SER A 548 20.35 1.99 -7.12
C SER A 548 20.97 0.75 -6.45
N THR A 549 22.07 0.22 -6.97
CA THR A 549 22.81 -0.92 -6.41
C THR A 549 23.47 -0.54 -5.09
N VAL A 550 24.06 0.66 -5.01
CA VAL A 550 24.61 1.21 -3.75
C VAL A 550 23.51 1.47 -2.74
N PHE A 551 22.36 2.01 -3.17
CA PHE A 551 21.20 2.19 -2.30
C PHE A 551 20.64 0.85 -1.79
N THR A 552 20.61 -0.17 -2.65
CA THR A 552 20.19 -1.53 -2.32
C THR A 552 21.07 -2.12 -1.21
N PHE A 553 22.39 -2.06 -1.39
CA PHE A 553 23.36 -2.45 -0.39
C PHE A 553 23.18 -1.68 0.93
N PHE A 554 22.96 -0.37 0.84
CA PHE A 554 22.78 0.50 1.99
C PHE A 554 21.57 0.09 2.83
N ILE A 555 20.36 0.01 2.25
CA ILE A 555 19.12 -0.39 2.95
C ILE A 555 19.27 -1.77 3.63
N ALA A 556 19.84 -2.73 2.91
CA ALA A 556 20.13 -4.05 3.47
C ALA A 556 21.10 -3.96 4.67
N SER A 557 22.18 -3.17 4.53
CA SER A 557 23.21 -3.02 5.55
C SER A 557 22.73 -2.31 6.83
N ILE A 558 21.80 -1.36 6.72
CA ILE A 558 21.28 -0.59 7.86
C ILE A 558 20.05 -1.24 8.52
N THR A 559 19.56 -2.38 8.03
CA THR A 559 18.37 -3.06 8.58
C THR A 559 18.48 -3.27 10.12
N PRO A 560 19.61 -3.74 10.67
CA PRO A 560 19.82 -3.77 12.12
C PRO A 560 19.81 -2.40 12.80
N THR A 561 20.36 -1.38 12.14
CA THR A 561 20.38 0.02 12.62
C THR A 561 18.96 0.57 12.74
N VAL A 562 18.11 0.33 11.74
CA VAL A 562 16.68 0.70 11.77
C VAL A 562 15.98 0.00 12.94
N ALA A 563 16.20 -1.31 13.12
CA ALA A 563 15.63 -2.05 14.26
C ALA A 563 16.03 -1.43 15.61
N GLN A 564 17.31 -1.12 15.81
CA GLN A 564 17.82 -0.51 17.03
C GLN A 564 17.33 0.94 17.21
N SER A 565 17.08 1.67 16.11
CA SER A 565 16.53 3.02 16.14
C SER A 565 15.11 3.06 16.72
N VAL A 566 14.33 1.98 16.58
CA VAL A 566 12.92 1.93 16.99
C VAL A 566 12.66 1.15 18.29
N LEU A 567 13.61 0.35 18.75
CA LEU A 567 13.50 -0.47 19.95
C LEU A 567 13.16 0.36 21.21
N GLY A 568 12.26 -0.09 22.08
CA GLY A 568 11.86 0.58 23.32
C GLY A 568 10.75 1.63 23.16
N TYR A 569 10.41 2.05 21.93
CA TYR A 569 9.18 2.80 21.69
C TYR A 569 7.97 1.87 21.71
N CYS A 570 6.78 2.40 21.99
CA CYS A 570 5.53 1.63 21.93
C CYS A 570 5.25 1.19 20.48
N PRO A 571 5.27 -0.11 20.14
CA PRO A 571 5.17 -0.56 18.75
C PRO A 571 3.84 -0.21 18.10
N ILE A 572 2.74 -0.21 18.87
CA ILE A 572 1.42 0.19 18.37
C ILE A 572 1.47 1.64 17.87
N LYS A 573 1.90 2.58 18.73
CA LYS A 573 2.00 4.00 18.34
C LYS A 573 2.96 4.19 17.18
N LEU A 574 4.10 3.52 17.23
CA LEU A 574 5.14 3.61 16.21
C LEU A 574 4.63 3.14 14.84
N LEU A 575 4.00 1.96 14.76
CA LEU A 575 3.49 1.41 13.50
C LEU A 575 2.32 2.24 12.96
N ILE A 576 1.43 2.74 13.82
CA ILE A 576 0.37 3.68 13.42
C ILE A 576 1.00 4.90 12.73
N THR A 577 1.95 5.58 13.39
CA THR A 577 2.57 6.78 12.81
C THR A 577 3.40 6.45 11.56
N ALA A 578 4.16 5.35 11.58
CA ALA A 578 4.98 4.95 10.45
C ALA A 578 4.14 4.55 9.22
N TYR A 579 3.08 3.77 9.40
CA TYR A 579 2.18 3.41 8.31
C TYR A 579 1.38 4.60 7.80
N PHE A 580 0.98 5.55 8.64
CA PHE A 580 0.36 6.80 8.17
C PHE A 580 1.27 7.54 7.18
N ILE A 581 2.54 7.73 7.53
CA ILE A 581 3.53 8.39 6.67
C ILE A 581 3.81 7.54 5.42
N HIS A 582 4.00 6.23 5.58
CA HIS A 582 4.21 5.29 4.48
C HIS A 582 3.07 5.33 3.46
N ILE A 583 1.81 5.37 3.91
CA ILE A 583 0.63 5.48 3.05
C ILE A 583 0.66 6.82 2.30
N GLY A 584 1.04 7.92 2.96
CA GLY A 584 1.27 9.20 2.29
C GLY A 584 2.33 9.12 1.18
N LEU A 585 3.44 8.39 1.41
CA LEU A 585 4.44 8.12 0.37
C LEU A 585 3.88 7.24 -0.76
N CYS A 586 3.03 6.26 -0.45
CA CYS A 586 2.36 5.43 -1.45
C CYS A 586 1.44 6.27 -2.34
N PHE A 587 0.59 7.13 -1.76
CA PHE A 587 -0.25 8.05 -2.53
C PHE A 587 0.58 9.00 -3.38
N MET A 588 1.65 9.59 -2.83
CA MET A 588 2.56 10.43 -3.60
C MET A 588 3.17 9.68 -4.79
N SER A 589 3.56 8.41 -4.62
CA SER A 589 4.12 7.59 -5.71
C SER A 589 3.14 7.27 -6.83
N VAL A 590 1.83 7.36 -6.57
CA VAL A 590 0.77 7.21 -7.57
C VAL A 590 0.39 8.56 -8.18
N TRP A 591 0.26 9.60 -7.36
CA TRP A 591 -0.13 10.94 -7.80
C TRP A 591 0.89 11.60 -8.75
N ILE A 592 2.16 11.18 -8.73
CA ILE A 592 3.15 11.67 -9.70
C ILE A 592 2.81 11.31 -11.16
N VAL A 593 1.99 10.29 -11.41
CA VAL A 593 1.52 9.86 -12.74
C VAL A 593 0.01 10.05 -12.89
N ALA A 594 -0.77 9.70 -11.87
CA ALA A 594 -2.23 9.82 -11.88
C ALA A 594 -2.73 11.27 -11.60
N TYR A 595 -1.88 12.28 -11.79
CA TYR A 595 -2.16 13.66 -11.35
C TYR A 595 -3.40 14.27 -12.01
N ALA A 596 -3.78 13.80 -13.20
CA ALA A 596 -4.98 14.23 -13.93
C ALA A 596 -6.29 13.71 -13.29
N PHE A 597 -6.22 12.61 -12.53
CA PHE A 597 -7.40 11.88 -12.04
C PHE A 597 -7.72 12.08 -10.56
N VAL A 598 -6.83 12.74 -9.82
CA VAL A 598 -6.87 12.78 -8.35
C VAL A 598 -6.93 14.21 -7.82
N PRO A 599 -7.77 14.49 -6.80
CA PRO A 599 -7.81 15.80 -6.16
C PRO A 599 -6.45 16.20 -5.59
N GLY A 600 -5.93 17.36 -6.00
CA GLY A 600 -4.60 17.85 -5.58
C GLY A 600 -3.43 17.21 -6.35
N GLY A 601 -3.70 16.31 -7.29
CA GLY A 601 -2.71 15.69 -8.19
C GLY A 601 -1.75 16.67 -8.86
N PRO A 602 -2.21 17.82 -9.40
CA PRO A 602 -1.31 18.80 -10.05
C PRO A 602 -0.16 19.30 -9.18
N MET A 603 -0.26 19.22 -7.84
CA MET A 603 0.84 19.61 -6.94
C MET A 603 2.05 18.66 -7.00
N LEU A 604 1.82 17.41 -7.40
CA LEU A 604 2.83 16.35 -7.48
C LEU A 604 3.09 15.88 -8.90
N ARG A 605 2.47 16.50 -9.90
CA ARG A 605 2.68 16.24 -11.33
C ARG A 605 4.17 16.13 -11.64
N GLU A 606 4.60 14.94 -12.09
CA GLU A 606 5.97 14.66 -12.54
C GLU A 606 7.05 14.83 -11.45
N ARG A 607 6.67 14.84 -10.16
CA ARG A 607 7.58 15.11 -9.03
C ARG A 607 8.15 13.85 -8.37
N SER A 608 8.71 12.93 -9.17
CA SER A 608 9.45 11.77 -8.63
C SER A 608 10.67 12.19 -7.81
N ASP A 609 11.27 13.35 -8.09
CA ASP A 609 12.36 13.95 -7.31
C ASP A 609 11.96 14.13 -5.84
N ILE A 610 10.78 14.66 -5.58
CA ILE A 610 10.25 14.88 -4.22
C ILE A 610 10.02 13.53 -3.53
N MET A 611 9.41 12.56 -4.23
CA MET A 611 9.12 11.26 -3.65
C MET A 611 10.39 10.49 -3.25
N VAL A 612 11.37 10.43 -4.15
CA VAL A 612 12.67 9.80 -3.88
C VAL A 612 13.41 10.57 -2.79
N GLY A 613 13.42 11.92 -2.86
CA GLY A 613 14.07 12.78 -1.87
C GLY A 613 13.53 12.58 -0.45
N ILE A 614 12.20 12.59 -0.27
CA ILE A 614 11.56 12.35 1.04
C ILE A 614 11.88 10.93 1.53
N THR A 615 11.85 9.93 0.66
CA THR A 615 12.17 8.54 1.03
C THR A 615 13.59 8.41 1.54
N VAL A 616 14.56 8.92 0.80
CA VAL A 616 15.99 8.86 1.14
C VAL A 616 16.28 9.63 2.42
N ILE A 617 15.72 10.85 2.57
CA ILE A 617 15.86 11.65 3.79
C ILE A 617 15.27 10.88 4.98
N SER A 618 14.07 10.31 4.82
CA SER A 618 13.39 9.55 5.87
C SER A 618 14.26 8.37 6.34
N VAL A 619 14.82 7.59 5.43
CA VAL A 619 15.77 6.52 5.79
C VAL A 619 16.99 7.07 6.55
N GLY A 620 17.53 8.21 6.13
CA GLY A 620 18.60 8.91 6.86
C GLY A 620 18.21 9.31 8.29
N LEU A 621 16.95 9.69 8.52
CA LEU A 621 16.43 9.99 9.87
C LEU A 621 16.42 8.76 10.79
N ALA A 622 16.27 7.54 10.25
CA ALA A 622 16.40 6.32 11.05
C ALA A 622 17.83 6.17 11.61
N VAL A 623 18.85 6.42 10.78
CA VAL A 623 20.26 6.38 11.18
C VAL A 623 20.57 7.51 12.17
N LEU A 624 20.08 8.73 11.91
CA LEU A 624 20.22 9.85 12.84
C LEU A 624 19.61 9.52 14.21
N ASN A 625 18.41 8.94 14.23
CA ASN A 625 17.76 8.55 15.48
C ASN A 625 18.60 7.50 16.23
N TYR A 626 19.14 6.51 15.52
CA TYR A 626 20.07 5.54 16.10
C TYR A 626 21.31 6.22 16.71
N LEU A 627 21.94 7.17 16.02
CA LEU A 627 23.11 7.90 16.51
C LEU A 627 22.81 8.71 17.79
N LEU A 628 21.69 9.43 17.81
CA LEU A 628 21.25 10.21 18.98
C LEU A 628 21.01 9.30 20.19
N ARG A 629 20.39 8.14 19.94
CA ARG A 629 20.15 7.12 20.97
C ARG A 629 21.45 6.53 21.48
N LYS A 630 22.36 6.13 20.59
CA LYS A 630 23.68 5.60 20.93
C LYS A 630 24.46 6.54 21.86
N SER A 631 24.38 7.85 21.62
CA SER A 631 25.07 8.84 22.45
C SER A 631 24.46 9.01 23.84
N ALA A 632 23.13 8.94 23.96
CA ALA A 632 22.42 9.15 25.22
C ALA A 632 22.26 7.87 26.06
N SER A 633 22.24 6.71 25.42
CA SER A 633 21.96 5.42 26.04
C SER A 633 23.12 4.46 25.75
N LYS A 634 23.58 3.74 26.78
CA LYS A 634 24.59 2.66 26.63
C LYS A 634 24.01 1.42 25.92
N ILE A 635 23.15 1.59 24.90
CA ILE A 635 22.58 0.53 24.05
C ILE A 635 23.69 -0.27 23.34
N THR A 636 24.92 0.25 23.30
CA THR A 636 26.12 -0.30 22.65
C THR A 636 26.77 -1.53 23.32
N ARG A 637 26.10 -2.25 24.24
CA ARG A 637 26.61 -3.52 24.78
C ARG A 637 25.95 -4.79 24.24
N ILE A 638 25.10 -4.70 23.24
CA ILE A 638 24.51 -5.88 22.62
C ILE A 638 25.19 -6.10 21.28
N GLU A 639 26.04 -7.11 21.25
CA GLU A 639 26.64 -7.68 20.05
C GLU A 639 25.51 -8.11 19.10
N VAL A 640 25.20 -7.24 18.13
CA VAL A 640 24.36 -7.55 16.95
C VAL A 640 25.00 -8.68 16.11
N THR A 641 26.29 -8.93 16.32
CA THR A 641 27.07 -10.01 15.73
C THR A 641 26.77 -11.35 16.42
N GLY A 642 25.70 -12.02 16.00
CA GLY A 642 25.37 -13.38 16.45
C GLY A 642 25.89 -14.44 15.47
N GLY A 643 26.74 -15.37 15.92
CA GLY A 643 27.15 -16.51 15.09
C GLY A 643 25.98 -17.38 14.62
N LYS A 644 24.87 -17.42 15.39
CA LYS A 644 23.61 -18.09 14.99
C LYS A 644 22.84 -17.30 13.94
N LEU A 645 22.64 -15.99 14.16
CA LEU A 645 22.00 -15.12 13.17
C LEU A 645 22.71 -15.19 11.82
N PHE A 646 24.05 -15.16 11.82
CA PHE A 646 24.86 -15.31 10.61
C PHE A 646 24.59 -16.65 9.90
N LYS A 647 24.64 -17.78 10.62
CA LYS A 647 24.35 -19.11 10.06
C LYS A 647 22.93 -19.19 9.46
N ASN A 648 21.93 -18.69 10.19
CA ASN A 648 20.54 -18.71 9.74
C ASN A 648 20.35 -17.82 8.49
N ALA A 649 20.91 -16.61 8.50
CA ALA A 649 20.83 -15.68 7.37
C ALA A 649 21.54 -16.25 6.13
N ILE A 650 22.73 -16.83 6.30
CA ILE A 650 23.46 -17.47 5.20
C ILE A 650 22.67 -18.64 4.62
N LEU A 651 22.02 -19.47 5.44
CA LEU A 651 21.18 -20.55 4.93
C LEU A 651 20.05 -20.02 4.03
N ILE A 652 19.32 -19.00 4.49
CA ILE A 652 18.26 -18.38 3.67
C ILE A 652 18.85 -17.79 2.39
N ILE A 653 19.97 -17.05 2.46
CA ILE A 653 20.65 -16.50 1.29
C ILE A 653 21.06 -17.61 0.31
N THR A 654 21.54 -18.75 0.79
CA THR A 654 21.87 -19.91 -0.06
C THR A 654 20.64 -20.46 -0.77
N VAL A 655 19.51 -20.60 -0.07
CA VAL A 655 18.24 -21.03 -0.69
C VAL A 655 17.76 -20.02 -1.73
N LEU A 656 17.80 -18.72 -1.40
CA LEU A 656 17.42 -17.65 -2.34
C LEU A 656 18.34 -17.63 -3.56
N THR A 657 19.64 -17.81 -3.36
CA THR A 657 20.60 -17.89 -4.47
C THR A 657 20.28 -19.07 -5.37
N ALA A 658 19.90 -20.23 -4.83
CA ALA A 658 19.47 -21.37 -5.65
C ALA A 658 18.19 -21.07 -6.45
N ILE A 659 17.20 -20.39 -5.86
CA ILE A 659 15.98 -19.95 -6.54
C ILE A 659 16.32 -18.97 -7.68
N ILE A 660 17.16 -17.97 -7.38
CA ILE A 660 17.58 -16.94 -8.35
C ILE A 660 18.40 -17.55 -9.49
N SER A 661 19.36 -18.43 -9.18
CA SER A 661 20.12 -19.14 -10.21
C SER A 661 19.22 -20.01 -11.09
N THR A 662 18.23 -20.69 -10.50
CA THR A 662 17.22 -21.45 -11.25
C THR A 662 16.43 -20.51 -12.17
N GLY A 663 15.93 -19.40 -11.64
CA GLY A 663 15.21 -18.38 -12.40
C GLY A 663 16.02 -17.86 -13.59
N PHE A 664 17.29 -17.48 -13.35
CA PHE A 664 18.20 -17.05 -14.40
C PHE A 664 18.37 -18.11 -15.48
N THR A 665 18.66 -19.35 -15.11
CA THR A 665 18.85 -20.44 -16.09
C THR A 665 17.58 -20.76 -16.88
N SER A 666 16.39 -20.65 -16.26
CA SER A 666 15.12 -20.93 -16.92
C SER A 666 14.65 -19.82 -17.85
N ARG A 667 15.09 -18.59 -17.61
CA ARG A 667 14.65 -17.38 -18.33
C ARG A 667 15.65 -16.88 -19.36
N TYR A 668 16.90 -17.35 -19.29
CA TYR A 668 17.95 -16.93 -20.21
C TYR A 668 17.67 -17.41 -21.64
N GLN A 669 17.43 -16.48 -22.56
CA GLN A 669 17.23 -16.77 -23.97
C GLN A 669 18.58 -16.80 -24.71
N SER A 670 18.97 -17.97 -25.20
CA SER A 670 20.22 -18.14 -25.98
C SER A 670 20.01 -18.10 -27.50
N SER A 671 18.78 -18.26 -27.97
CA SER A 671 18.42 -18.27 -29.40
C SER A 671 17.87 -16.92 -29.84
N ALA A 672 18.30 -16.44 -31.00
CA ALA A 672 17.72 -15.24 -31.60
C ALA A 672 16.24 -15.48 -31.95
N PRO A 673 15.35 -14.51 -31.66
CA PRO A 673 13.99 -14.46 -32.17
C PRO A 673 13.88 -14.82 -33.66
N GLN A 674 12.83 -15.54 -34.04
CA GLN A 674 12.57 -15.96 -35.43
C GLN A 674 11.18 -15.50 -35.85
N PRO A 675 11.03 -14.84 -37.03
CA PRO A 675 9.75 -14.42 -37.59
C PRO A 675 8.92 -15.61 -38.11
N TYR A 676 7.59 -15.43 -38.21
CA TYR A 676 6.67 -16.51 -38.62
C TYR A 676 6.76 -16.88 -40.10
N LYS A 677 6.92 -15.88 -40.98
CA LYS A 677 6.85 -16.05 -42.45
C LYS A 677 8.12 -15.56 -43.17
N ALA A 678 9.26 -16.10 -42.78
CA ALA A 678 10.57 -15.73 -43.35
C ALA A 678 10.66 -15.98 -44.87
N ASP A 679 10.09 -17.09 -45.36
CA ASP A 679 10.19 -17.52 -46.76
C ASP A 679 9.54 -16.53 -47.74
N THR A 680 8.45 -15.88 -47.32
CA THR A 680 7.74 -14.88 -48.13
C THR A 680 8.27 -13.47 -47.93
N ARG A 681 9.30 -13.29 -47.07
CA ARG A 681 9.83 -12.00 -46.61
C ARG A 681 8.70 -11.03 -46.20
N SER A 682 7.66 -11.56 -45.56
CA SER A 682 6.55 -10.79 -45.00
C SER A 682 6.65 -10.72 -43.49
N PHE A 683 5.97 -9.76 -42.89
CA PHE A 683 5.86 -9.65 -41.44
C PHE A 683 4.47 -9.16 -41.03
N THR A 684 4.00 -9.61 -39.87
CA THR A 684 2.76 -9.12 -39.26
C THR A 684 3.08 -8.14 -38.13
N ALA A 685 2.55 -6.93 -38.20
CA ALA A 685 2.64 -5.93 -37.15
C ALA A 685 1.27 -5.70 -36.50
N GLY A 686 1.22 -5.38 -35.20
CA GLY A 686 -0.03 -5.11 -34.51
C GLY A 686 0.08 -4.10 -33.37
N ILE A 687 -1.07 -3.67 -32.88
CA ILE A 687 -1.20 -2.76 -31.73
C ILE A 687 -2.25 -3.32 -30.78
N TRP A 688 -2.04 -3.15 -29.48
CA TRP A 688 -3.03 -3.54 -28.47
C TRP A 688 -2.86 -2.74 -27.17
N CYS A 689 -3.95 -2.12 -26.68
CA CYS A 689 -4.05 -1.60 -25.32
C CYS A 689 -4.46 -2.70 -24.34
N VAL A 690 -3.69 -2.88 -23.24
CA VAL A 690 -3.72 -4.14 -22.47
C VAL A 690 -4.06 -4.02 -20.99
N HIS A 691 -4.57 -2.88 -20.53
CA HIS A 691 -5.08 -2.70 -19.17
C HIS A 691 -4.12 -3.21 -18.08
N PHE A 692 -2.82 -2.91 -18.22
CA PHE A 692 -1.79 -3.32 -17.25
C PHE A 692 -1.68 -4.84 -17.04
N GLY A 693 -2.14 -5.63 -18.02
CA GLY A 693 -2.16 -7.09 -17.98
C GLY A 693 -3.19 -7.67 -16.99
N LEU A 694 -4.29 -6.95 -16.73
CA LEU A 694 -5.42 -7.41 -15.93
C LEU A 694 -6.66 -7.56 -16.81
N ASP A 695 -7.36 -8.69 -16.67
CA ASP A 695 -8.61 -8.93 -17.40
C ASP A 695 -9.84 -8.33 -16.72
N ASN A 696 -10.98 -8.41 -17.40
CA ASN A 696 -12.24 -7.84 -16.93
C ASN A 696 -12.72 -8.45 -15.58
N ASP A 697 -12.15 -9.58 -15.15
CA ASP A 697 -12.46 -10.29 -13.90
C ASP A 697 -11.32 -10.20 -12.86
N LEU A 698 -10.41 -9.23 -13.04
CA LEU A 698 -9.26 -8.97 -12.17
C LEU A 698 -8.24 -10.13 -12.11
N TRP A 699 -8.10 -10.90 -13.19
CA TRP A 699 -7.04 -11.91 -13.31
C TRP A 699 -5.87 -11.39 -14.12
N ALA A 700 -4.66 -11.86 -13.79
CA ALA A 700 -3.50 -11.66 -14.65
C ALA A 700 -3.73 -12.30 -16.02
N SER A 701 -3.58 -11.52 -17.10
CA SER A 701 -4.02 -11.87 -18.44
C SER A 701 -2.88 -12.15 -19.43
N GLU A 702 -1.61 -11.95 -19.03
CA GLU A 702 -0.48 -11.96 -19.96
C GLU A 702 -0.21 -13.31 -20.66
N ILE A 703 -0.60 -14.45 -20.06
CA ILE A 703 -0.57 -15.76 -20.76
C ILE A 703 -1.60 -15.79 -21.89
N ARG A 704 -2.83 -15.31 -21.63
CA ARG A 704 -3.90 -15.29 -22.63
C ARG A 704 -3.54 -14.38 -23.79
N MET A 705 -2.94 -13.23 -23.47
CA MET A 705 -2.39 -12.29 -24.45
C MET A 705 -1.30 -12.95 -25.30
N SER A 706 -0.33 -13.61 -24.69
CA SER A 706 0.76 -14.31 -25.41
C SER A 706 0.22 -15.42 -26.31
N ASN A 707 -0.77 -16.19 -25.85
CA ASN A 707 -1.42 -17.21 -26.67
C ASN A 707 -2.10 -16.61 -27.91
N LEU A 708 -2.82 -15.49 -27.74
CA LEU A 708 -3.47 -14.80 -28.85
C LEU A 708 -2.45 -14.29 -29.87
N LEU A 709 -1.41 -13.59 -29.41
CA LEU A 709 -0.36 -13.05 -30.30
C LEU A 709 0.39 -14.16 -31.04
N ARG A 710 0.60 -15.32 -30.41
CA ARG A 710 1.22 -16.48 -31.03
C ARG A 710 0.35 -17.07 -32.14
N GLU A 711 -0.94 -17.25 -31.86
CA GLU A 711 -1.89 -17.82 -32.84
C GLU A 711 -2.22 -16.85 -33.97
N ALA A 712 -2.17 -15.55 -33.70
CA ALA A 712 -2.28 -14.50 -34.71
C ALA A 712 -1.01 -14.30 -35.55
N GLU A 713 0.05 -15.09 -35.29
CA GLU A 713 1.34 -15.02 -36.00
C GLU A 713 1.92 -13.60 -36.05
N VAL A 714 1.88 -12.87 -34.92
CA VAL A 714 2.37 -11.47 -34.84
C VAL A 714 3.89 -11.43 -34.69
N ASP A 715 4.57 -10.70 -35.58
CA ASP A 715 6.02 -10.51 -35.58
C ASP A 715 6.47 -9.26 -34.84
N ILE A 716 5.66 -8.20 -34.85
CA ILE A 716 5.94 -6.92 -34.20
C ILE A 716 4.67 -6.47 -33.48
N ILE A 717 4.74 -6.14 -32.19
CA ILE A 717 3.58 -5.69 -31.44
C ILE A 717 3.92 -4.46 -30.59
N GLY A 718 3.12 -3.40 -30.75
CA GLY A 718 3.04 -2.30 -29.80
C GLY A 718 2.03 -2.64 -28.71
N LEU A 719 2.45 -2.58 -27.44
CA LEU A 719 1.59 -2.79 -26.28
C LEU A 719 1.47 -1.48 -25.49
N LEU A 720 0.25 -1.08 -25.13
CA LEU A 720 -0.02 0.16 -24.41
C LEU A 720 -0.57 -0.14 -23.01
N GLU A 721 -0.45 0.81 -22.09
CA GLU A 721 -0.76 0.62 -20.65
C GLU A 721 0.08 -0.50 -20.03
N THR A 722 1.40 -0.38 -20.19
CA THR A 722 2.38 -1.41 -19.83
C THR A 722 3.20 -1.07 -18.59
N ASP A 723 3.04 0.13 -18.00
CA ASP A 723 3.79 0.54 -16.81
C ASP A 723 3.25 -0.11 -15.54
N THR A 724 3.73 -1.31 -15.25
CA THR A 724 3.37 -2.09 -14.04
C THR A 724 4.44 -2.11 -12.96
N GLU A 725 5.59 -1.46 -13.17
CA GLU A 725 6.68 -1.32 -12.19
C GLU A 725 6.45 -0.18 -11.19
N ARG A 726 5.19 -0.13 -10.73
CA ARG A 726 4.68 0.77 -9.70
C ARG A 726 3.92 -0.04 -8.66
N LEU A 727 3.67 0.58 -7.50
CA LEU A 727 2.89 -0.05 -6.43
C LEU A 727 1.57 -0.63 -6.95
N ILE A 728 0.83 0.17 -7.71
CA ILE A 728 -0.48 -0.17 -8.30
C ILE A 728 -0.43 -1.33 -9.31
N GLY A 729 0.72 -1.61 -9.91
CA GLY A 729 0.93 -2.80 -10.76
C GLY A 729 1.41 -4.03 -9.98
N GLY A 730 1.50 -3.97 -8.65
CA GLY A 730 2.15 -5.01 -7.83
C GLY A 730 3.69 -5.02 -7.97
N ASN A 731 4.25 -3.96 -8.55
CA ASN A 731 5.64 -3.82 -9.01
C ASN A 731 6.04 -5.02 -9.89
N ARG A 732 5.36 -5.25 -11.00
CA ARG A 732 5.65 -6.37 -11.91
C ARG A 732 6.09 -5.89 -13.27
N ASP A 733 6.76 -6.75 -14.02
CA ASP A 733 7.10 -6.56 -15.43
C ASP A 733 6.55 -7.74 -16.25
N PHE A 734 5.32 -7.57 -16.77
CA PHE A 734 4.71 -8.59 -17.63
C PHE A 734 5.24 -8.54 -19.08
N VAL A 735 5.82 -7.42 -19.50
CA VAL A 735 6.41 -7.25 -20.85
C VAL A 735 7.58 -8.21 -21.01
N GLN A 736 8.46 -8.30 -20.00
CA GLN A 736 9.58 -9.25 -20.01
C GLN A 736 9.09 -10.70 -20.10
N ARG A 737 7.99 -11.05 -19.43
CA ARG A 737 7.39 -12.40 -19.52
C ARG A 737 6.91 -12.69 -20.95
N MET A 738 6.18 -11.77 -21.56
CA MET A 738 5.69 -11.92 -22.93
C MET A 738 6.83 -12.04 -23.94
N ALA A 739 7.88 -11.24 -23.79
CA ALA A 739 9.09 -11.31 -24.61
C ALA A 739 9.80 -12.67 -24.48
N GLU A 740 9.90 -13.18 -23.24
CA GLU A 740 10.46 -14.49 -22.94
C GLU A 740 9.66 -15.62 -23.61
N GLU A 741 8.33 -15.57 -23.48
CA GLU A 741 7.39 -16.60 -23.95
C GLU A 741 7.21 -16.61 -25.48
N LEU A 742 7.14 -15.43 -26.10
CA LEU A 742 6.97 -15.28 -27.56
C LEU A 742 8.29 -15.37 -28.34
N GLY A 743 9.42 -15.30 -27.64
CA GLY A 743 10.75 -15.25 -28.25
C GLY A 743 10.90 -13.98 -29.08
N MET A 744 10.87 -12.83 -28.41
CA MET A 744 10.92 -11.49 -29.01
C MET A 744 11.95 -10.61 -28.28
N TYR A 745 12.58 -9.70 -29.02
CA TYR A 745 13.27 -8.55 -28.45
C TYR A 745 12.24 -7.63 -27.80
N ALA A 746 12.61 -6.99 -26.68
CA ALA A 746 11.72 -6.09 -25.94
C ALA A 746 12.39 -4.74 -25.73
N ASP A 747 11.72 -3.69 -26.19
CA ASP A 747 11.87 -2.36 -25.61
C ASP A 747 10.71 -2.13 -24.63
N TYR A 748 11.05 -1.96 -23.35
CA TYR A 748 10.10 -1.73 -22.26
C TYR A 748 9.48 -0.33 -22.28
N GLY A 749 10.01 0.57 -23.12
CA GLY A 749 9.58 1.95 -23.22
C GLY A 749 10.03 2.83 -22.05
N PRO A 750 9.46 4.03 -21.93
CA PRO A 750 9.85 4.99 -20.91
C PRO A 750 9.56 4.44 -19.50
N GLY A 751 10.57 4.45 -18.63
CA GLY A 751 10.43 3.93 -17.26
C GLY A 751 9.48 4.75 -16.37
N PRO A 752 9.12 4.25 -15.18
CA PRO A 752 8.14 4.90 -14.30
C PRO A 752 8.51 6.32 -13.83
N ASN A 753 9.80 6.69 -13.90
CA ASN A 753 10.28 8.05 -13.65
C ASN A 753 9.95 9.05 -14.78
N LYS A 754 9.31 8.60 -15.86
CA LYS A 754 8.83 9.41 -16.98
C LYS A 754 7.33 9.72 -16.93
N HIS A 755 6.64 9.22 -15.90
CA HIS A 755 5.26 9.60 -15.54
C HIS A 755 4.22 9.39 -16.64
N THR A 756 4.35 8.29 -17.39
CA THR A 756 3.36 7.85 -18.39
C THR A 756 2.70 6.54 -17.93
N TRP A 757 1.61 6.11 -18.58
CA TRP A 757 1.04 4.76 -18.39
C TRP A 757 1.80 3.64 -19.11
N GLY A 758 2.87 3.98 -19.83
CA GLY A 758 3.74 3.02 -20.49
C GLY A 758 3.30 2.64 -21.90
N ALA A 759 4.30 2.37 -22.73
CA ALA A 759 4.19 1.76 -24.04
C ALA A 759 5.37 0.81 -24.18
N ALA A 760 5.20 -0.34 -24.82
CA ALA A 760 6.27 -1.30 -25.07
C ALA A 760 6.25 -1.75 -26.52
N LEU A 761 7.43 -2.11 -27.04
CA LEU A 761 7.59 -2.69 -28.37
C LEU A 761 8.23 -4.08 -28.22
N LEU A 762 7.53 -5.10 -28.71
CA LEU A 762 8.09 -6.44 -28.87
C LEU A 762 8.28 -6.76 -30.35
N SER A 763 9.42 -7.35 -30.70
CA SER A 763 9.76 -7.65 -32.10
C SER A 763 10.49 -8.99 -32.25
N LYS A 764 10.10 -9.77 -33.26
CA LYS A 764 10.86 -10.94 -33.73
C LYS A 764 12.08 -10.56 -34.56
N PHE A 765 12.17 -9.30 -34.99
CA PHE A 765 13.30 -8.72 -35.70
C PHE A 765 14.20 -7.92 -34.74
N PRO A 766 15.53 -7.91 -34.95
CA PRO A 766 16.44 -7.12 -34.11
C PRO A 766 16.08 -5.64 -34.04
N ILE A 767 15.99 -5.12 -32.82
CA ILE A 767 15.87 -3.67 -32.56
C ILE A 767 17.30 -3.11 -32.56
N LEU A 768 17.61 -2.26 -33.54
CA LEU A 768 18.96 -1.68 -33.66
C LEU A 768 19.11 -0.42 -32.80
N GLU A 769 18.09 0.43 -32.82
CA GLU A 769 18.03 1.70 -32.12
C GLU A 769 16.59 1.96 -31.69
N SER A 770 16.40 2.58 -30.52
CA SER A 770 15.10 3.11 -30.13
C SER A 770 15.24 4.40 -29.32
N GLU A 771 14.28 5.29 -29.53
CA GLU A 771 14.16 6.58 -28.85
C GLU A 771 12.80 6.67 -28.17
N HIS A 772 12.78 7.16 -26.92
CA HIS A 772 11.56 7.38 -26.16
C HIS A 772 11.23 8.87 -26.12
N HIS A 773 10.05 9.22 -26.61
CA HIS A 773 9.56 10.58 -26.68
C HIS A 773 8.44 10.78 -25.66
N LEU A 774 8.55 11.84 -24.86
CA LEU A 774 7.45 12.34 -24.04
C LEU A 774 6.84 13.53 -24.75
N LEU A 775 5.59 13.39 -25.17
CA LEU A 775 4.95 14.39 -26.00
C LEU A 775 4.43 15.56 -25.16
N PRO A 776 4.20 16.73 -25.79
CA PRO A 776 3.67 17.90 -25.10
C PRO A 776 2.31 17.62 -24.45
N SER A 777 2.17 18.02 -23.19
CA SER A 777 0.92 17.94 -22.44
C SER A 777 0.82 19.13 -21.50
N PRO A 778 0.27 20.28 -21.92
CA PRO A 778 0.13 21.43 -21.02
C PRO A 778 -0.85 21.19 -19.87
N MET A 779 -1.91 20.39 -20.07
CA MET A 779 -3.01 20.27 -19.12
C MET A 779 -3.19 18.84 -18.57
N GLY A 780 -3.16 17.86 -19.45
CA GLY A 780 -3.56 16.48 -19.18
C GLY A 780 -2.41 15.51 -18.95
N GLU A 781 -2.58 14.29 -19.45
CA GLU A 781 -1.63 13.20 -19.31
C GLU A 781 -0.44 13.31 -20.29
N LEU A 782 0.75 12.97 -19.79
CA LEU A 782 1.94 12.75 -20.62
C LEU A 782 1.80 11.50 -21.49
N ALA A 783 1.78 11.72 -22.79
CA ALA A 783 1.71 10.67 -23.80
C ALA A 783 3.12 10.15 -24.20
N PRO A 784 3.39 8.83 -24.11
CA PRO A 784 4.63 8.22 -24.56
C PRO A 784 4.60 7.82 -26.03
N ALA A 785 5.73 7.98 -26.72
CA ALA A 785 6.00 7.30 -28.00
C ALA A 785 7.37 6.61 -28.00
N ILE A 786 7.46 5.44 -28.63
CA ILE A 786 8.71 4.76 -28.96
C ILE A 786 8.90 4.87 -30.46
N LYS A 787 10.05 5.38 -30.92
CA LYS A 787 10.49 5.25 -32.31
C LYS A 787 11.66 4.29 -32.35
N ALA A 788 11.49 3.14 -32.98
CA ALA A 788 12.52 2.11 -33.10
C ALA A 788 12.90 1.87 -34.56
N THR A 789 14.19 1.63 -34.84
CA THR A 789 14.66 1.13 -36.13
C THR A 789 14.89 -0.38 -36.02
N LEU A 790 14.20 -1.16 -36.84
CA LEU A 790 14.29 -2.62 -36.89
C LEU A 790 15.03 -3.07 -38.16
N ASP A 791 15.81 -4.14 -38.05
CA ASP A 791 16.37 -4.87 -39.20
C ASP A 791 15.40 -5.98 -39.63
N ILE A 792 14.59 -5.69 -40.66
CA ILE A 792 13.62 -6.63 -41.20
C ILE A 792 14.18 -7.18 -42.49
N TYR A 793 14.64 -8.44 -42.48
CA TYR A 793 15.21 -9.13 -43.64
C TYR A 793 16.32 -8.34 -44.38
N GLY A 794 17.15 -7.59 -43.66
CA GLY A 794 18.25 -6.78 -44.21
C GLY A 794 17.89 -5.33 -44.53
N GLU A 795 16.62 -4.94 -44.39
CA GLU A 795 16.12 -3.58 -44.64
C GLU A 795 15.79 -2.87 -43.33
N LEU A 796 16.12 -1.58 -43.25
CA LEU A 796 15.88 -0.77 -42.06
C LEU A 796 14.48 -0.14 -42.10
N ILE A 797 13.61 -0.55 -41.17
CA ILE A 797 12.25 -0.05 -41.05
C ILE A 797 12.07 0.66 -39.71
N ASP A 798 11.50 1.85 -39.73
CA ASP A 798 11.12 2.55 -38.51
C ASP A 798 9.73 2.08 -38.03
N VAL A 799 9.61 1.69 -36.77
CA VAL A 799 8.33 1.37 -36.12
C VAL A 799 8.10 2.38 -35.00
N VAL A 800 6.93 3.03 -35.02
CA VAL A 800 6.51 3.99 -34.01
C VAL A 800 5.36 3.39 -33.20
N VAL A 801 5.54 3.24 -31.88
CA VAL A 801 4.47 2.86 -30.95
C VAL A 801 4.04 4.10 -30.18
N PHE A 802 2.75 4.42 -30.16
CA PHE A 802 2.26 5.67 -29.57
C PHE A 802 0.97 5.48 -28.77
N HIS A 803 0.94 6.01 -27.55
CA HIS A 803 -0.27 6.11 -26.72
C HIS A 803 -0.67 7.58 -26.56
N SER A 804 -1.76 8.00 -27.20
CA SER A 804 -2.28 9.37 -27.11
C SER A 804 -2.80 9.69 -25.71
N GLY A 805 -2.77 10.97 -25.36
CA GLY A 805 -3.47 11.52 -24.21
C GLY A 805 -4.99 11.39 -24.36
N GLN A 806 -5.68 11.64 -23.25
CA GLN A 806 -7.09 11.34 -23.05
C GLN A 806 -8.04 12.23 -23.84
N GLU A 807 -9.33 11.86 -23.88
CA GLU A 807 -10.38 12.57 -24.61
C GLU A 807 -10.68 13.96 -24.03
N GLU A 808 -10.51 14.13 -22.72
CA GLU A 808 -10.87 15.33 -21.96
C GLU A 808 -9.97 16.54 -22.28
N ASP A 809 -8.78 16.33 -22.85
CA ASP A 809 -7.81 17.38 -23.15
C ASP A 809 -7.51 17.50 -24.67
N PRO A 810 -8.43 18.11 -25.47
CA PRO A 810 -8.25 18.22 -26.92
C PRO A 810 -6.98 18.95 -27.37
N GLU A 811 -6.53 19.95 -26.60
CA GLU A 811 -5.33 20.70 -26.94
C GLU A 811 -4.06 19.87 -26.77
N ASP A 812 -4.01 19.03 -25.73
CA ASP A 812 -2.92 18.07 -25.53
C ASP A 812 -2.85 17.11 -26.71
N ARG A 813 -3.99 16.50 -27.11
CA ARG A 813 -4.05 15.61 -28.28
C ARG A 813 -3.63 16.31 -29.57
N ARG A 814 -4.03 17.57 -29.77
CA ARG A 814 -3.61 18.36 -30.94
C ARG A 814 -2.09 18.56 -30.96
N LEU A 815 -1.48 18.96 -29.86
CA LEU A 815 -0.04 19.16 -29.76
C LEU A 815 0.73 17.85 -29.92
N GLN A 816 0.22 16.76 -29.34
CA GLN A 816 0.75 15.42 -29.49
C GLN A 816 0.73 14.96 -30.96
N SER A 817 -0.38 15.18 -31.66
CA SER A 817 -0.51 14.83 -33.08
C SER A 817 0.49 15.59 -33.97
N LEU A 818 0.71 16.88 -33.71
CA LEU A 818 1.68 17.70 -34.43
C LEU A 818 3.13 17.25 -34.19
N TYR A 819 3.44 16.86 -32.94
CA TYR A 819 4.75 16.30 -32.61
C TYR A 819 5.00 15.00 -33.36
N LEU A 820 4.00 14.11 -33.41
CA LEU A 820 4.10 12.84 -34.13
C LEU A 820 4.21 13.03 -35.65
N GLU A 821 3.44 13.96 -36.23
CA GLU A 821 3.57 14.33 -37.65
C GLU A 821 5.01 14.74 -37.99
N GLU A 822 5.62 15.60 -37.16
CA GLU A 822 7.00 16.02 -37.34
C GLU A 822 8.00 14.87 -37.15
N LEU A 823 7.82 14.07 -36.09
CA LEU A 823 8.68 12.92 -35.79
C LEU A 823 8.72 11.90 -36.96
N MET A 824 7.54 11.57 -37.51
CA MET A 824 7.40 10.66 -38.64
C MET A 824 7.90 11.29 -39.95
N GLY A 825 7.59 12.57 -40.19
CA GLY A 825 8.01 13.30 -41.37
C GLY A 825 9.53 13.43 -41.51
N ASN A 826 10.24 13.51 -40.37
CA ASN A 826 11.70 13.64 -40.32
C ASN A 826 12.47 12.35 -40.69
N SER A 827 11.84 11.17 -40.61
CA SER A 827 12.44 9.94 -41.11
C SER A 827 12.28 9.82 -42.62
N GLN A 828 13.24 9.19 -43.31
CA GLN A 828 13.17 8.85 -44.75
C GLN A 828 13.03 7.34 -44.99
N ARG A 829 12.93 6.54 -43.92
CA ARG A 829 12.80 5.08 -44.02
C ARG A 829 11.34 4.67 -44.21
N PRO A 830 11.10 3.45 -44.75
CA PRO A 830 9.81 2.79 -44.61
C PRO A 830 9.40 2.76 -43.15
N MET A 831 8.10 2.96 -42.90
CA MET A 831 7.62 3.19 -41.54
C MET A 831 6.26 2.56 -41.28
N VAL A 832 6.08 2.06 -40.06
CA VAL A 832 4.79 1.62 -39.51
C VAL A 832 4.52 2.37 -38.21
N LEU A 833 3.34 2.98 -38.09
CA LEU A 833 2.81 3.54 -36.85
C LEU A 833 1.80 2.54 -36.26
N LEU A 834 1.99 2.20 -34.99
CA LEU A 834 1.16 1.33 -34.18
C LEU A 834 0.65 2.17 -32.99
N SER A 835 -0.59 2.63 -33.04
CA SER A 835 -0.99 3.71 -32.15
C SER A 835 -2.40 3.62 -31.60
N TYR A 836 -2.60 4.30 -30.48
CA TYR A 836 -3.90 4.61 -29.89
C TYR A 836 -4.11 6.13 -29.97
N LEU A 837 -5.01 6.60 -30.84
CA LEU A 837 -5.06 8.00 -31.31
C LEU A 837 -6.22 8.84 -30.76
N VAL A 838 -7.22 8.21 -30.13
CA VAL A 838 -8.43 8.88 -29.59
C VAL A 838 -9.04 9.85 -30.61
N THR A 839 -9.40 9.31 -31.77
CA THR A 839 -10.01 10.08 -32.89
C THR A 839 -10.82 9.14 -33.76
N GLU A 840 -11.85 9.67 -34.43
CA GLU A 840 -12.56 8.95 -35.48
C GLU A 840 -11.78 9.00 -36.81
N PRO A 841 -11.92 7.99 -37.69
CA PRO A 841 -11.35 8.00 -39.02
C PRO A 841 -11.84 9.21 -39.81
N LEU A 842 -10.95 9.82 -40.60
CA LEU A 842 -11.27 10.96 -41.47
C LEU A 842 -11.81 12.20 -40.72
N GLN A 843 -11.48 12.35 -39.43
CA GLN A 843 -11.88 13.51 -38.62
C GLN A 843 -10.73 14.08 -37.80
N GLY A 844 -10.74 15.40 -37.62
CA GLY A 844 -9.85 16.10 -36.69
C GLY A 844 -8.36 15.75 -36.88
N ASN A 845 -7.73 15.29 -35.79
CA ASN A 845 -6.30 14.97 -35.76
C ASN A 845 -5.92 13.78 -36.66
N TYR A 846 -6.87 12.96 -37.11
CA TYR A 846 -6.62 11.90 -38.11
C TYR A 846 -5.81 12.45 -39.31
N PHE A 847 -6.21 13.61 -39.83
CA PHE A 847 -5.55 14.22 -40.99
C PHE A 847 -4.16 14.78 -40.68
N THR A 848 -3.84 15.01 -39.41
CA THR A 848 -2.48 15.38 -38.97
C THR A 848 -1.57 14.17 -38.98
N TYR A 849 -2.08 13.01 -38.51
CA TYR A 849 -1.33 11.75 -38.56
C TYR A 849 -1.12 11.23 -39.98
N SER A 850 -2.11 11.43 -40.87
CA SER A 850 -2.06 11.02 -42.28
C SER A 850 -1.88 12.21 -43.24
N SER A 851 -1.01 13.16 -42.88
CA SER A 851 -0.76 14.39 -43.65
C SER A 851 0.33 14.22 -44.71
N GLU A 852 0.41 15.12 -45.69
CA GLU A 852 1.54 15.20 -46.63
C GLU A 852 2.91 15.31 -45.93
N LYS A 853 2.95 15.96 -44.76
CA LYS A 853 4.18 16.13 -43.99
C LYS A 853 4.61 14.82 -43.31
N SER A 854 3.67 14.09 -42.70
CA SER A 854 3.92 12.77 -42.11
C SER A 854 4.24 11.70 -43.16
N ARG A 855 3.62 11.82 -44.36
CA ARG A 855 3.60 10.82 -45.43
C ARG A 855 3.01 9.47 -45.02
N MET A 856 2.28 9.40 -43.92
CA MET A 856 1.68 8.17 -43.44
C MET A 856 0.30 7.96 -44.06
N HIS A 857 0.00 6.71 -44.37
CA HIS A 857 -1.28 6.29 -44.92
C HIS A 857 -1.93 5.27 -44.01
N ASP A 858 -3.24 5.39 -43.85
CA ASP A 858 -4.03 4.47 -43.04
C ASP A 858 -4.11 3.07 -43.67
N ILE A 859 -4.09 2.02 -42.84
CA ILE A 859 -4.20 0.64 -43.31
C ILE A 859 -5.49 0.40 -44.09
N ASP A 860 -6.59 0.99 -43.62
CA ASP A 860 -7.92 0.87 -44.21
C ASP A 860 -8.83 2.05 -43.83
N SER A 861 -8.87 3.06 -44.69
CA SER A 861 -9.72 4.24 -44.49
C SER A 861 -11.23 3.99 -44.55
N THR A 862 -11.69 2.78 -44.89
CA THR A 862 -13.11 2.41 -44.87
C THR A 862 -13.56 1.73 -43.57
N ASP A 863 -12.61 1.38 -42.69
CA ASP A 863 -12.94 0.93 -41.33
C ASP A 863 -13.34 2.13 -40.48
N TRP A 864 -14.64 2.44 -40.51
CA TRP A 864 -15.26 3.60 -39.87
C TRP A 864 -15.50 3.42 -38.36
N ASP A 865 -15.51 2.18 -37.84
CA ASP A 865 -15.82 1.85 -36.44
C ASP A 865 -14.54 1.72 -35.59
N ARG A 866 -13.58 2.63 -35.83
CA ARG A 866 -12.35 2.75 -35.02
C ARG A 866 -12.44 4.03 -34.19
N TRP A 867 -12.03 3.93 -32.94
CA TRP A 867 -11.95 5.08 -32.04
C TRP A 867 -10.55 5.20 -31.44
N CYS A 868 -10.00 4.07 -31.02
CA CYS A 868 -8.75 4.01 -30.28
C CYS A 868 -7.57 3.61 -31.16
N GLU A 869 -7.56 2.38 -31.67
CA GLU A 869 -6.37 1.76 -32.25
C GLU A 869 -6.27 1.94 -33.77
N TYR A 870 -5.07 2.27 -34.24
CA TYR A 870 -4.73 2.54 -35.63
C TYR A 870 -3.41 1.90 -36.02
N ILE A 871 -3.36 1.44 -37.27
CA ILE A 871 -2.12 1.07 -37.96
C ILE A 871 -2.00 1.98 -39.18
N MET A 872 -0.92 2.73 -39.27
CA MET A 872 -0.58 3.52 -40.46
C MET A 872 0.79 3.07 -40.99
N PHE A 873 1.04 3.26 -42.27
CA PHE A 873 2.28 2.83 -42.90
C PHE A 873 2.67 3.72 -44.08
N ARG A 874 3.92 3.61 -44.53
CA ARG A 874 4.40 4.14 -45.80
C ARG A 874 5.57 3.33 -46.35
N ASP A 875 5.79 3.43 -47.66
CA ASP A 875 6.89 2.76 -48.40
C ASP A 875 6.95 1.24 -48.17
N LEU A 876 5.78 0.63 -47.93
CA LEU A 876 5.57 -0.80 -47.74
C LEU A 876 4.31 -1.21 -48.50
N LYS A 877 4.22 -2.48 -48.90
CA LYS A 877 2.98 -3.03 -49.44
C LYS A 877 2.13 -3.66 -48.33
N LYS A 878 0.92 -3.14 -48.11
CA LYS A 878 -0.09 -3.81 -47.28
C LYS A 878 -0.63 -5.05 -48.00
N VAL A 879 -0.70 -6.17 -47.28
CA VAL A 879 -1.16 -7.47 -47.79
C VAL A 879 -2.49 -7.85 -47.17
N ALA A 880 -2.62 -7.69 -45.86
CA ALA A 880 -3.83 -8.04 -45.13
C ALA A 880 -4.00 -7.18 -43.87
N TYR A 881 -5.25 -6.99 -43.44
CA TYR A 881 -5.65 -6.31 -42.22
C TYR A 881 -6.74 -7.10 -41.49
N ALA A 882 -6.65 -7.22 -40.18
CA ALA A 882 -7.65 -7.90 -39.37
C ALA A 882 -7.78 -7.29 -37.97
N ARG A 883 -9.02 -7.35 -37.45
CA ARG A 883 -9.37 -7.03 -36.05
C ARG A 883 -9.80 -8.33 -35.37
N ILE A 884 -9.16 -8.69 -34.27
CA ILE A 884 -9.41 -9.95 -33.55
C ILE A 884 -9.99 -9.64 -32.17
N SER A 885 -11.19 -10.17 -31.89
CA SER A 885 -11.91 -9.89 -30.65
C SER A 885 -11.07 -10.18 -29.40
N ARG A 886 -11.20 -9.31 -28.41
CA ARG A 886 -10.49 -9.39 -27.13
C ARG A 886 -11.01 -10.45 -26.16
N SER A 887 -12.15 -11.07 -26.45
CA SER A 887 -12.86 -11.92 -25.48
C SER A 887 -13.10 -11.13 -24.18
N THR A 888 -12.66 -11.63 -23.03
CA THR A 888 -12.69 -10.94 -21.73
C THR A 888 -11.35 -10.32 -21.32
N ILE A 889 -10.35 -10.27 -22.20
CA ILE A 889 -8.98 -9.82 -21.83
C ILE A 889 -8.95 -8.33 -21.53
N THR A 890 -9.51 -7.50 -22.39
CA THR A 890 -9.47 -6.02 -22.28
C THR A 890 -10.80 -5.44 -22.80
N ASP A 891 -10.85 -4.12 -23.00
CA ASP A 891 -11.92 -3.39 -23.71
C ASP A 891 -11.61 -3.10 -25.19
N THR A 892 -10.34 -3.13 -25.62
CA THR A 892 -9.92 -3.03 -27.04
C THR A 892 -9.59 -4.38 -27.68
N GLU A 893 -9.98 -4.58 -28.94
CA GLU A 893 -9.55 -5.72 -29.77
C GLU A 893 -8.08 -5.64 -30.18
N LEU A 894 -7.51 -6.77 -30.62
CA LEU A 894 -6.17 -6.77 -31.22
C LEU A 894 -6.29 -6.38 -32.71
N GLN A 895 -5.60 -5.32 -33.13
CA GLN A 895 -5.46 -4.99 -34.56
C GLN A 895 -4.13 -5.48 -35.12
N ILE A 896 -4.18 -6.13 -36.29
CA ILE A 896 -2.98 -6.63 -36.99
C ILE A 896 -3.02 -6.30 -38.48
N ALA A 897 -1.85 -6.02 -39.05
CA ALA A 897 -1.63 -5.84 -40.47
C ALA A 897 -0.40 -6.61 -40.94
N LYS A 898 -0.48 -7.20 -42.13
CA LYS A 898 0.62 -7.91 -42.78
C LYS A 898 1.22 -7.05 -43.89
N PHE A 899 2.55 -6.96 -43.91
CA PHE A 899 3.30 -6.12 -44.84
C PHE A 899 4.35 -6.92 -45.61
N LYS A 900 4.72 -6.39 -46.77
CA LYS A 900 5.85 -6.81 -47.61
C LYS A 900 6.63 -5.59 -48.11
N PHE A 901 7.85 -5.81 -48.56
CA PHE A 901 8.60 -4.80 -49.32
C PHE A 901 7.94 -4.55 -50.67
N LEU A 902 7.96 -3.29 -51.09
CA LEU A 902 7.53 -2.92 -52.44
C LEU A 902 8.49 -3.49 -53.47
N THR A 903 7.95 -4.01 -54.57
CA THR A 903 8.74 -4.33 -55.76
C THR A 903 8.91 -3.07 -56.63
N ASP A 904 9.90 -3.09 -57.52
CA ASP A 904 10.13 -2.01 -58.49
C ASP A 904 8.89 -1.78 -59.37
N GLU A 905 8.18 -2.85 -59.73
CA GLU A 905 6.94 -2.80 -60.50
C GLU A 905 5.81 -2.12 -59.72
N GLN A 906 5.62 -2.47 -58.43
CA GLN A 906 4.59 -1.88 -57.58
C GLN A 906 4.83 -0.38 -57.35
N THR A 907 6.10 0.02 -57.22
CA THR A 907 6.49 1.42 -57.04
C THR A 907 6.10 2.28 -58.26
N GLN A 908 6.09 1.69 -59.46
CA GLN A 908 5.71 2.38 -60.70
C GLN A 908 4.19 2.54 -60.87
N LEU A 909 3.38 1.79 -60.14
CA LEU A 909 1.90 1.87 -60.20
C LEU A 909 1.34 3.10 -59.47
N GLY A 910 2.15 3.77 -58.64
CA GLY A 910 1.81 5.02 -57.96
C GLY A 910 1.04 4.85 -56.64
N ASP A 911 0.87 5.97 -55.94
CA ASP A 911 0.37 6.03 -54.56
C ASP A 911 -1.04 5.46 -54.40
N ASP A 912 -1.92 5.63 -55.39
CA ASP A 912 -3.28 5.09 -55.35
C ASP A 912 -3.27 3.56 -55.25
N PHE A 913 -2.36 2.88 -55.95
CA PHE A 913 -2.23 1.42 -55.88
C PHE A 913 -1.60 0.94 -54.57
N ILE A 914 -0.60 1.67 -54.08
CA ILE A 914 0.16 1.28 -52.88
C ILE A 914 -0.69 1.48 -51.62
N TYR A 915 -1.37 2.61 -51.52
CA TYR A 915 -2.06 3.06 -50.31
C TYR A 915 -3.59 2.93 -50.37
N GLY A 916 -4.18 2.83 -51.57
CA GLY A 916 -5.62 2.65 -51.77
C GLY A 916 -6.17 1.33 -51.23
N ASN A 917 -7.49 1.27 -51.06
CA ASN A 917 -8.20 0.09 -50.54
C ASN A 917 -8.68 -0.81 -51.69
N HIS A 918 -7.73 -1.37 -52.43
CA HIS A 918 -7.98 -2.32 -53.52
C HIS A 918 -8.19 -3.72 -52.96
N PHE A 919 -9.41 -4.00 -52.48
CA PHE A 919 -9.74 -5.27 -51.85
C PHE A 919 -9.79 -6.42 -52.86
N ILE A 920 -9.29 -7.59 -52.46
CA ILE A 920 -9.33 -8.83 -53.25
C ILE A 920 -9.90 -9.98 -52.42
N SER A 921 -10.38 -11.02 -53.10
CA SER A 921 -10.88 -12.22 -52.42
C SER A 921 -9.71 -13.07 -51.92
N GLU A 922 -9.90 -13.80 -50.82
CA GLU A 922 -8.81 -14.61 -50.22
C GLU A 922 -8.31 -15.72 -51.18
N ASP A 923 -9.15 -16.23 -52.09
CA ASP A 923 -8.74 -17.22 -53.08
C ASP A 923 -7.67 -16.70 -54.06
N GLU A 924 -7.58 -15.38 -54.22
CA GLU A 924 -6.57 -14.69 -55.02
C GLU A 924 -5.26 -14.45 -54.24
N VAL A 925 -5.25 -14.71 -52.93
CA VAL A 925 -4.08 -14.51 -52.06
C VAL A 925 -3.32 -15.83 -51.92
N SER A 926 -1.99 -15.75 -52.05
CA SER A 926 -1.12 -16.92 -51.81
C SER A 926 -1.36 -17.51 -50.41
N PRO A 927 -1.51 -18.84 -50.26
CA PRO A 927 -1.75 -19.48 -48.97
C PRO A 927 -0.76 -19.07 -47.85
N ASP A 928 0.50 -18.83 -48.20
CA ASP A 928 1.55 -18.45 -47.23
C ASP A 928 1.43 -17.01 -46.72
N LEU A 929 0.60 -16.19 -47.36
CA LEU A 929 0.33 -14.79 -47.01
C LEU A 929 -1.04 -14.59 -46.34
N ARG A 930 -1.87 -15.65 -46.27
CA ARG A 930 -3.18 -15.59 -45.61
C ARG A 930 -3.03 -15.43 -44.11
N MET A 931 -3.97 -14.73 -43.49
CA MET A 931 -4.06 -14.64 -42.03
C MET A 931 -4.61 -15.96 -41.44
N PRO A 932 -4.36 -16.27 -40.16
CA PRO A 932 -4.73 -17.55 -39.56
C PRO A 932 -6.24 -17.85 -39.61
N SER A 933 -6.63 -18.91 -40.32
CA SER A 933 -8.03 -19.32 -40.47
C SER A 933 -8.73 -19.72 -39.15
N LEU A 934 -7.95 -19.96 -38.08
CA LEU A 934 -8.41 -20.33 -36.74
C LEU A 934 -9.41 -19.33 -36.14
N PHE A 935 -9.34 -18.05 -36.51
CA PHE A 935 -10.20 -17.00 -35.95
C PHE A 935 -11.54 -16.82 -36.70
N ARG A 936 -11.82 -17.62 -37.74
CA ARG A 936 -13.11 -17.54 -38.45
C ARG A 936 -14.26 -18.16 -37.64
N GLY A 937 -15.48 -17.69 -37.88
CA GLY A 937 -16.69 -18.21 -37.25
C GLY A 937 -16.69 -17.98 -35.73
N GLU A 938 -16.80 -19.06 -34.95
CA GLU A 938 -16.74 -18.99 -33.48
C GLU A 938 -15.31 -18.72 -32.95
N GLY A 939 -14.30 -18.87 -33.80
CA GLY A 939 -12.90 -18.62 -33.46
C GLY A 939 -12.32 -19.59 -32.41
N VAL A 940 -11.35 -19.12 -31.63
CA VAL A 940 -10.63 -19.90 -30.61
C VAL A 940 -10.62 -19.18 -29.27
N ARG A 941 -11.08 -19.85 -28.20
CA ARG A 941 -11.13 -19.30 -26.82
C ARG A 941 -11.82 -17.92 -26.72
N GLY A 942 -12.82 -17.67 -27.58
CA GLY A 942 -13.56 -16.41 -27.66
C GLY A 942 -12.88 -15.30 -28.48
N HIS A 943 -11.73 -15.60 -29.09
CA HIS A 943 -11.06 -14.75 -30.07
C HIS A 943 -11.50 -15.14 -31.48
N ARG A 944 -12.08 -14.20 -32.21
CA ARG A 944 -12.53 -14.37 -33.60
C ARG A 944 -12.29 -13.09 -34.39
N TYR A 945 -12.30 -13.17 -35.71
CA TYR A 945 -12.36 -11.98 -36.53
C TYR A 945 -13.63 -11.17 -36.18
N HIS A 946 -13.42 -9.89 -35.89
CA HIS A 946 -14.40 -8.98 -35.33
C HIS A 946 -14.47 -7.72 -36.21
N VAL A 947 -15.65 -7.10 -36.30
CA VAL A 947 -16.01 -6.04 -37.26
C VAL A 947 -16.06 -6.55 -38.71
N PHE A 948 -15.05 -7.31 -39.13
CA PHE A 948 -15.02 -8.07 -40.36
C PHE A 948 -15.06 -9.56 -39.99
N ASP A 949 -16.02 -10.33 -40.51
CA ASP A 949 -16.11 -11.78 -40.24
C ASP A 949 -14.89 -12.57 -40.81
N GLU A 950 -14.06 -11.89 -41.61
CA GLU A 950 -12.81 -12.38 -42.21
C GLU A 950 -11.78 -11.25 -42.38
N PRO A 951 -10.49 -11.59 -42.57
CA PRO A 951 -9.45 -10.60 -42.87
C PRO A 951 -9.73 -9.88 -44.18
N ARG A 952 -9.37 -8.59 -44.24
CA ARG A 952 -9.34 -7.83 -45.49
C ARG A 952 -8.00 -8.05 -46.19
N TYR A 953 -8.02 -8.41 -47.46
CA TYR A 953 -6.83 -8.60 -48.28
C TYR A 953 -6.74 -7.53 -49.37
N PHE A 954 -5.51 -7.17 -49.75
CA PHE A 954 -5.25 -6.09 -50.71
C PHE A 954 -4.49 -6.60 -51.94
N ALA A 955 -4.84 -6.08 -53.12
CA ALA A 955 -4.22 -6.43 -54.40
C ALA A 955 -2.70 -6.25 -54.37
N GLU A 956 -1.94 -7.29 -54.75
CA GLU A 956 -0.49 -7.26 -54.88
C GLU A 956 -0.02 -6.91 -56.30
N SER A 957 -0.86 -7.05 -57.32
CA SER A 957 -0.59 -6.67 -58.72
C SER A 957 -1.73 -5.86 -59.34
N ALA A 958 -1.41 -5.09 -60.40
CA ALA A 958 -2.41 -4.29 -61.12
C ALA A 958 -3.56 -5.14 -61.70
N ASP A 959 -3.27 -6.36 -62.14
CA ASP A 959 -4.27 -7.29 -62.70
C ASP A 959 -5.37 -7.67 -61.71
N GLN A 960 -5.07 -7.64 -60.41
CA GLN A 960 -6.04 -7.95 -59.35
C GLN A 960 -6.98 -6.79 -59.03
N VAL A 961 -6.64 -5.56 -59.45
CA VAL A 961 -7.49 -4.36 -59.24
C VAL A 961 -8.60 -4.26 -60.29
N ALA A 962 -8.45 -4.96 -61.42
CA ALA A 962 -9.35 -4.90 -62.56
C ALA A 962 -10.55 -5.87 -62.48
N HIS A 963 -10.63 -6.66 -61.40
CA HIS A 963 -11.70 -7.62 -61.09
C HIS A 963 -12.49 -7.15 -59.88
#